data_AF-A0A329SD28-F1
#
_entry.id   AF-A0A329SD28-F1
#
_cell.length_a   1.000
_cell.length_b   1.000
_cell.length_c   1.000
_cell.angle_alpha   90.00
_cell.angle_beta   90.00
_cell.angle_gamma   90.00
#
_symmetry.space_group_name_H-M   'P 1'
#
loop_
_entity.id
_entity.type
_entity.pdbx_description
1 polymer ?
#
loop_
_entity_poly.entity_id
_entity_poly.type
_entity_poly.pdbx_seq_one_letter_code
_entity_poly.pdbx_strand_id
1 'polypeptide(L)'
;MDSRRHQGGRRFDNGGRRFRRGGGRGSGPVWFKGEGYNDHESVCIAEEVAGISGFLTPSQRGFKGVVKQRFADFVVHELSLRTKQPITLQNVAKKGKTAQLAFQERVLDFVLGVVAPRDESNKVADMQDKEELIGSVRQLARKLQQTSTKQQKLAQVAQEAYHLKQLVVLVTQEIGAKKGKEFEQFLEKVELARVDFEAKAKEEGEQTATNAALAAADGLSFYLGGLNDKADRVFIHETMRRYGKSRIVADTLNIGSDTAVIRVRPHFAVKLLPGERDSRRDWPVGQPDYLQFTLYKRNKDTSAVINQLASMLKISPALFSYADAKDKRGITTQLCTVYRVPKDRAQVVFRPGGTKKLEDQQYLVGDLRYVSRKLELGDCAGNRIAMAIRSLPEDEKELSEKEIRQTVRSWETRGFINFYGLHRFGNASTSYHLLGRAMLRKDYKLAVLLLLRPQEGEASKIRAAREHFRQHKDVAAALRMLPPFLVPERAVLEGLQQHGIDAHELAFNNIPKPLRTSYVDTYQNFVWNEMASMRVAKFSSTSAVVGDLVLVQNDTSKLSKKSSESAEPARKRMRTGKSTRRQVMPEVMELTEANVDQYSIEDVVLPLPGHSVKYPTNEVGAAYRKMLTTDGIDLNAHFGPDGSQTYLLDGSYRHLVKRPTRVSFHLERYADPTKPLISNDVDALLANSPDAPSPENTAESPSKQETEQASYRALVLEFDLDYGSDATIAIRELMKQSSSAHVNWQTPSVDAAGSEAVKSGGGSFAADSSSSGSKAGAPSSQANKGDARKVIKAQKKTQVAIGRPGFSLGRS
;
A
#
# COMPACT_ATOMS: atom_id res chain seq x y z
N MET A 1 20.97 68.10 27.11
CA MET A 1 22.15 67.66 26.37
C MET A 1 22.13 66.15 26.29
N ASP A 2 21.88 65.68 25.07
CA ASP A 2 22.35 64.44 24.44
C ASP A 2 22.03 63.06 25.04
N SER A 3 20.95 62.50 24.51
CA SER A 3 20.91 61.27 23.70
C SER A 3 21.81 60.08 24.08
N ARG A 4 21.19 58.90 24.26
CA ARG A 4 21.29 57.77 23.30
C ARG A 4 20.40 56.60 23.73
N ARG A 5 19.38 56.32 22.91
CA ARG A 5 18.71 55.02 22.82
C ARG A 5 19.68 53.99 22.23
N HIS A 6 19.81 52.82 22.84
CA HIS A 6 20.31 51.62 22.17
C HIS A 6 19.41 50.43 22.47
N GLN A 7 18.79 49.92 21.41
CA GLN A 7 18.13 48.62 21.33
C GLN A 7 19.19 47.51 21.38
N GLY A 8 19.12 46.64 22.37
CA GLY A 8 19.92 45.42 22.45
C GLY A 8 19.03 44.20 22.24
N GLY A 9 18.94 43.70 21.00
CA GLY A 9 18.30 42.43 20.68
C GLY A 9 19.06 41.26 21.29
N ARG A 10 18.43 40.54 22.22
CA ARG A 10 18.93 39.27 22.76
C ARG A 10 18.78 38.18 21.69
N ARG A 11 19.90 37.77 21.08
CA ARG A 11 20.05 36.50 20.38
C ARG A 11 19.95 35.38 21.42
N PHE A 12 18.90 34.56 21.35
CA PHE A 12 18.86 33.27 22.03
C PHE A 12 19.84 32.32 21.34
N ASP A 13 20.93 32.02 22.03
CA ASP A 13 21.93 31.04 21.64
C ASP A 13 21.35 29.63 21.91
N ASN A 14 20.87 28.98 20.85
CA ASN A 14 20.30 27.64 20.92
C ASN A 14 21.47 26.63 20.85
N GLY A 15 22.02 26.30 22.01
CA GLY A 15 23.04 25.26 22.21
C GLY A 15 22.50 23.86 21.87
N GLY A 16 22.41 23.56 20.58
CA GLY A 16 22.14 22.22 20.06
C GLY A 16 23.32 21.29 20.35
N ARG A 17 23.21 20.49 21.43
CA ARG A 17 24.08 19.32 21.65
C ARG A 17 23.93 18.36 20.47
N ARG A 18 24.82 18.48 19.49
CA ARG A 18 25.06 17.49 18.44
C ARG A 18 25.63 16.22 19.10
N PHE A 19 24.78 15.23 19.34
CA PHE A 19 25.24 13.85 19.50
C PHE A 19 25.92 13.42 18.19
N ARG A 20 27.25 13.38 18.18
CA ARG A 20 28.05 12.67 17.18
C ARG A 20 27.59 11.21 17.15
N ARG A 21 26.79 10.83 16.16
CA ARG A 21 26.61 9.41 15.79
C ARG A 21 27.86 8.98 15.02
N GLY A 22 28.76 8.30 15.71
CA GLY A 22 29.86 7.57 15.10
C GLY A 22 29.33 6.57 14.07
N GLY A 23 30.05 6.47 12.95
CA GLY A 23 29.80 5.51 11.90
C GLY A 23 29.98 4.08 12.42
N GLY A 24 28.89 3.33 12.48
CA GLY A 24 28.86 1.91 12.74
C GLY A 24 27.55 1.35 12.18
N ARG A 25 27.60 0.79 10.97
CA ARG A 25 26.50 0.00 10.40
C ARG A 25 26.47 -1.37 11.08
N GLY A 26 25.93 -1.41 12.28
CA GLY A 26 25.43 -2.61 12.93
C GLY A 26 24.09 -2.25 13.54
N SER A 27 22.99 -2.85 13.07
CA SER A 27 21.74 -2.81 13.81
C SER A 27 22.04 -3.47 15.15
N GLY A 28 22.13 -2.69 16.24
CA GLY A 28 22.31 -3.25 17.58
C GLY A 28 21.23 -4.31 17.87
N PRO A 29 21.47 -5.22 18.85
CA PRO A 29 20.51 -6.23 19.23
C PRO A 29 19.16 -5.57 19.50
N VAL A 30 18.17 -5.95 18.72
CA VAL A 30 16.83 -5.40 18.80
C VAL A 30 16.18 -6.04 20.03
N TRP A 31 16.27 -5.39 21.21
CA TRP A 31 15.85 -5.96 22.50
C TRP A 31 14.43 -6.53 22.50
N PHE A 32 13.54 -5.96 21.68
CA PHE A 32 12.15 -6.40 21.50
C PHE A 32 11.98 -7.63 20.58
N LYS A 33 13.07 -8.22 20.09
CA LYS A 33 13.08 -9.56 19.47
C LYS A 33 13.33 -10.68 20.49
N GLY A 34 13.67 -10.34 21.73
CA GLY A 34 13.85 -11.33 22.80
C GLY A 34 12.54 -12.02 23.21
N GLU A 35 12.67 -13.04 24.04
CA GLU A 35 11.53 -13.79 24.61
C GLU A 35 10.54 -12.87 25.32
N GLY A 36 9.25 -13.22 25.29
CA GLY A 36 8.17 -12.46 25.93
C GLY A 36 7.65 -11.23 25.16
N TYR A 37 8.27 -10.86 24.03
CA TYR A 37 7.73 -9.83 23.11
C TYR A 37 7.03 -10.41 21.87
N ASN A 38 7.17 -11.73 21.65
CA ASN A 38 6.69 -12.43 20.46
C ASN A 38 5.80 -13.63 20.79
N ASP A 39 5.54 -13.90 22.08
CA ASP A 39 4.73 -15.01 22.63
C ASP A 39 3.23 -14.66 22.72
N HIS A 40 2.75 -13.78 21.84
CA HIS A 40 1.35 -13.42 21.75
C HIS A 40 0.50 -14.60 21.25
N GLU A 41 -0.71 -14.71 21.76
CA GLU A 41 -1.70 -15.65 21.26
C GLU A 41 -2.48 -15.02 20.11
N SER A 42 -2.82 -15.83 19.10
CA SER A 42 -3.60 -15.37 17.95
C SER A 42 -5.08 -15.21 18.29
N VAL A 43 -5.42 -14.19 19.08
CA VAL A 43 -6.80 -13.89 19.44
C VAL A 43 -7.42 -12.96 18.39
N CYS A 44 -8.54 -13.38 17.80
CA CYS A 44 -9.27 -12.64 16.78
C CYS A 44 -10.53 -11.98 17.36
N ILE A 45 -10.90 -10.81 16.82
CA ILE A 45 -12.20 -10.20 17.13
C ILE A 45 -13.30 -11.13 16.61
N ALA A 46 -14.33 -11.37 17.43
CA ALA A 46 -15.52 -12.12 17.01
C ALA A 46 -16.38 -11.30 16.03
N GLU A 47 -17.06 -11.97 15.10
CA GLU A 47 -17.94 -11.31 14.11
C GLU A 47 -18.98 -10.39 14.75
N GLU A 48 -19.57 -10.82 15.86
CA GLU A 48 -20.56 -10.07 16.64
C GLU A 48 -20.01 -8.73 17.13
N VAL A 49 -18.74 -8.67 17.53
CA VAL A 49 -18.09 -7.43 17.99
C VAL A 49 -17.84 -6.45 16.84
N ALA A 50 -17.83 -6.94 15.59
CA ALA A 50 -17.73 -6.13 14.39
C ALA A 50 -19.09 -5.85 13.73
N GLY A 51 -20.20 -6.20 14.39
CA GLY A 51 -21.55 -6.06 13.85
C GLY A 51 -21.86 -6.98 12.68
N ILE A 52 -21.10 -8.06 12.51
CA ILE A 52 -21.28 -9.04 11.43
C ILE A 52 -22.17 -10.16 11.96
N SER A 53 -23.38 -10.27 11.42
CA SER A 53 -24.31 -11.37 11.74
C SER A 53 -25.18 -11.75 10.54
N GLY A 54 -25.62 -13.01 10.52
CA GLY A 54 -26.43 -13.58 9.45
C GLY A 54 -25.64 -13.94 8.19
N PHE A 55 -26.37 -14.47 7.22
CA PHE A 55 -25.90 -14.82 5.87
C PHE A 55 -26.97 -14.36 4.87
N LEU A 56 -26.58 -14.06 3.63
CA LEU A 56 -27.55 -13.66 2.60
C LEU A 56 -28.50 -14.82 2.24
N THR A 57 -27.96 -16.04 2.25
CA THR A 57 -28.67 -17.28 1.92
C THR A 57 -28.62 -18.28 3.09
N PRO A 58 -29.35 -18.04 4.19
CA PRO A 58 -29.24 -18.87 5.40
C PRO A 58 -29.76 -20.31 5.20
N SER A 59 -30.64 -20.55 4.23
CA SER A 59 -31.16 -21.87 3.91
C SER A 59 -30.19 -22.75 3.12
N GLN A 60 -29.16 -22.17 2.50
CA GLN A 60 -28.14 -22.92 1.76
C GLN A 60 -27.11 -23.48 2.74
N ARG A 61 -26.92 -24.80 2.71
CA ARG A 61 -25.88 -25.48 3.50
C ARG A 61 -24.49 -25.06 3.01
N GLY A 62 -23.62 -24.67 3.93
CA GLY A 62 -22.20 -24.43 3.68
C GLY A 62 -21.35 -25.67 3.94
N PHE A 63 -20.02 -25.52 3.85
CA PHE A 63 -19.07 -26.59 4.10
C PHE A 63 -17.84 -26.08 4.84
N LYS A 64 -17.18 -26.96 5.58
CA LYS A 64 -15.95 -26.65 6.32
C LYS A 64 -14.74 -26.76 5.41
N GLY A 65 -13.73 -25.96 5.72
CA GLY A 65 -12.44 -25.96 5.03
C GLY A 65 -11.48 -24.94 5.61
N VAL A 66 -10.24 -24.97 5.16
CA VAL A 66 -9.15 -24.13 5.64
C VAL A 66 -8.76 -23.16 4.54
N VAL A 67 -8.77 -21.86 4.85
CA VAL A 67 -8.50 -20.77 3.92
C VAL A 67 -7.18 -20.10 4.29
N LYS A 68 -6.32 -19.79 3.32
CA LYS A 68 -4.99 -19.21 3.60
C LYS A 68 -4.15 -20.09 4.55
N GLN A 69 -4.31 -21.43 4.50
CA GLN A 69 -3.43 -22.37 5.22
C GLN A 69 -1.96 -22.04 4.90
N ARG A 70 -1.69 -21.77 3.62
CA ARG A 70 -0.46 -21.13 3.15
C ARG A 70 -0.78 -19.77 2.54
N PHE A 71 0.19 -18.86 2.56
CA PHE A 71 0.03 -17.58 1.85
C PHE A 71 -0.06 -17.78 0.32
N ALA A 72 0.45 -18.90 -0.20
CA ALA A 72 0.38 -19.25 -1.63
C ALA A 72 -1.01 -19.77 -2.05
N ASP A 73 -1.86 -20.16 -1.10
CA ASP A 73 -3.25 -20.57 -1.35
C ASP A 73 -4.19 -19.36 -1.55
N PHE A 74 -3.63 -18.15 -1.64
CA PHE A 74 -4.37 -16.91 -1.81
C PHE A 74 -3.56 -15.95 -2.67
N VAL A 75 -3.89 -15.93 -3.95
CA VAL A 75 -3.25 -15.08 -4.97
C VAL A 75 -4.24 -13.98 -5.37
N VAL A 76 -3.76 -12.73 -5.42
CA VAL A 76 -4.60 -11.56 -5.71
C VAL A 76 -3.94 -10.72 -6.78
N HIS A 77 -4.65 -10.47 -7.87
CA HIS A 77 -4.26 -9.51 -8.89
C HIS A 77 -5.21 -8.33 -8.87
N GLU A 78 -4.68 -7.12 -8.76
CA GLU A 78 -5.48 -5.91 -8.91
C GLU A 78 -6.12 -5.86 -10.31
N LEU A 79 -7.38 -5.45 -10.40
CA LEU A 79 -8.05 -5.24 -11.68
C LEU A 79 -7.83 -3.79 -12.14
N SER A 80 -7.33 -3.63 -13.37
CA SER A 80 -7.18 -2.33 -14.02
C SER A 80 -8.50 -1.57 -14.05
N LEU A 81 -8.50 -0.31 -13.62
CA LEU A 81 -9.71 0.53 -13.63
C LEU A 81 -10.33 0.65 -15.04
N ARG A 82 -9.49 0.71 -16.08
CA ARG A 82 -9.93 0.93 -17.47
C ARG A 82 -10.31 -0.34 -18.20
N THR A 83 -9.46 -1.36 -18.12
CA THR A 83 -9.62 -2.59 -18.92
C THR A 83 -10.34 -3.70 -18.17
N LYS A 84 -10.51 -3.56 -16.84
CA LYS A 84 -11.03 -4.61 -15.95
C LYS A 84 -10.24 -5.93 -16.01
N GLN A 85 -9.04 -5.91 -16.58
CA GLN A 85 -8.15 -7.06 -16.66
C GLN A 85 -7.22 -7.15 -15.45
N PRO A 86 -6.84 -8.37 -15.01
CA PRO A 86 -5.86 -8.57 -13.95
C PRO A 86 -4.50 -7.97 -14.31
N ILE A 87 -3.90 -7.27 -13.35
CA ILE A 87 -2.52 -6.79 -13.44
C ILE A 87 -1.60 -7.93 -13.01
N THR A 88 -0.80 -8.41 -13.96
CA THR A 88 0.21 -9.47 -13.77
C THR A 88 1.61 -8.91 -13.95
N LEU A 89 2.59 -9.44 -13.24
CA LEU A 89 4.01 -9.13 -13.43
C LEU A 89 4.55 -9.84 -14.69
N GLN A 90 4.81 -9.08 -15.74
CA GLN A 90 5.21 -9.64 -17.05
C GLN A 90 6.73 -9.61 -17.26
N ASN A 91 7.41 -8.57 -16.77
CA ASN A 91 8.85 -8.43 -16.94
C ASN A 91 9.48 -7.84 -15.68
N VAL A 92 10.57 -8.45 -15.25
CA VAL A 92 11.39 -7.94 -14.15
C VAL A 92 12.70 -7.37 -14.73
N ALA A 93 13.24 -6.32 -14.10
CA ALA A 93 14.53 -5.78 -14.51
C ALA A 93 15.61 -6.88 -14.47
N LYS A 94 16.14 -7.25 -15.64
CA LYS A 94 17.28 -8.17 -15.76
C LYS A 94 18.58 -7.36 -15.71
N LYS A 95 19.70 -8.00 -15.35
CA LYS A 95 21.02 -7.38 -15.53
C LYS A 95 21.21 -7.16 -17.03
N GLY A 96 21.01 -5.93 -17.49
CA GLY A 96 21.29 -5.57 -18.87
C GLY A 96 22.73 -5.93 -19.17
N LYS A 97 22.95 -6.84 -20.12
CA LYS A 97 24.26 -7.00 -20.73
C LYS A 97 24.56 -5.64 -21.39
N THR A 98 25.77 -5.11 -21.23
CA THR A 98 26.14 -3.91 -21.98
C THR A 98 25.91 -4.20 -23.46
N ALA A 99 25.55 -3.19 -24.27
CA ALA A 99 25.41 -3.39 -25.71
C ALA A 99 26.66 -4.08 -26.29
N GLN A 100 27.82 -3.79 -25.70
CA GLN A 100 29.09 -4.46 -25.93
C GLN A 100 29.05 -5.97 -25.65
N LEU A 101 28.60 -6.41 -24.47
CA LEU A 101 28.50 -7.83 -24.09
C LEU A 101 27.42 -8.57 -24.91
N ALA A 102 26.26 -7.94 -25.12
CA ALA A 102 25.18 -8.54 -25.93
C ALA A 102 25.58 -8.71 -27.40
N PHE A 103 26.32 -7.73 -27.95
CA PHE A 103 26.90 -7.83 -29.28
C PHE A 103 27.99 -8.89 -29.34
N GLN A 104 28.91 -8.89 -28.36
CA GLN A 104 29.98 -9.89 -28.26
C GLN A 104 29.42 -11.31 -28.24
N GLU A 105 28.45 -11.59 -27.38
CA GLU A 105 27.83 -12.91 -27.30
C GLU A 105 27.08 -13.28 -28.58
N ARG A 106 26.27 -12.39 -29.16
CA ARG A 106 25.55 -12.73 -30.40
C ARG A 106 26.49 -12.97 -31.59
N VAL A 107 27.59 -12.22 -31.67
CA VAL A 107 28.60 -12.42 -32.71
C VAL A 107 29.43 -13.67 -32.42
N LEU A 108 29.77 -13.95 -31.17
CA LEU A 108 30.45 -15.17 -30.78
C LEU A 108 29.57 -16.40 -31.02
N ASP A 109 28.28 -16.36 -30.66
CA ASP A 109 27.31 -17.42 -30.96
C ASP A 109 27.14 -17.61 -32.48
N PHE A 110 27.10 -16.53 -33.25
CA PHE A 110 27.03 -16.61 -34.72
C PHE A 110 28.30 -17.22 -35.33
N VAL A 111 29.49 -16.78 -34.88
CA VAL A 111 30.76 -17.23 -35.45
C VAL A 111 31.15 -18.62 -34.96
N LEU A 112 30.93 -18.95 -33.69
CA LEU A 112 31.20 -20.26 -33.11
C LEU A 112 30.09 -21.29 -33.40
N GLY A 113 28.85 -20.85 -33.57
CA GLY A 113 27.72 -21.72 -33.97
C GLY A 113 27.76 -22.13 -35.44
N VAL A 114 28.51 -21.43 -36.29
CA VAL A 114 28.78 -21.83 -37.69
C VAL A 114 29.99 -22.79 -37.77
N VAL A 115 30.78 -22.93 -36.70
CA VAL A 115 32.00 -23.75 -36.67
C VAL A 115 31.83 -24.95 -35.73
N ALA A 116 31.25 -26.05 -36.23
CA ALA A 116 31.50 -27.40 -35.74
C ALA A 116 31.16 -28.47 -36.80
N PRO A 117 31.91 -29.58 -36.97
CA PRO A 117 33.35 -29.79 -36.72
C PRO A 117 34.12 -29.99 -38.05
N ARG A 118 35.40 -29.58 -38.08
CA ARG A 118 36.41 -30.17 -38.99
C ARG A 118 37.51 -30.79 -38.13
N ASP A 119 38.06 -31.89 -38.64
CA ASP A 119 38.84 -32.94 -37.98
C ASP A 119 39.83 -32.57 -36.86
N GLU A 120 40.00 -33.52 -35.93
CA GLU A 120 40.75 -33.46 -34.67
C GLU A 120 42.29 -33.30 -34.76
N SER A 121 42.88 -32.87 -35.87
CA SER A 121 44.34 -32.90 -36.03
C SER A 121 45.09 -31.57 -35.82
N ASN A 122 44.44 -30.48 -35.40
CA ASN A 122 45.14 -29.18 -35.26
C ASN A 122 44.70 -28.34 -34.04
N LYS A 123 44.94 -28.84 -32.82
CA LYS A 123 44.45 -28.21 -31.57
C LYS A 123 45.23 -26.96 -31.11
N VAL A 124 46.43 -26.69 -31.64
CA VAL A 124 47.26 -25.55 -31.18
C VAL A 124 47.08 -24.29 -32.03
N ALA A 125 46.89 -24.42 -33.35
CA ALA A 125 46.63 -23.28 -34.25
C ALA A 125 45.20 -22.71 -34.09
N ASP A 126 44.22 -23.58 -33.87
CA ASP A 126 42.79 -23.22 -33.73
C ASP A 126 42.48 -22.41 -32.45
N MET A 127 43.34 -22.50 -31.42
CA MET A 127 43.22 -21.69 -30.19
C MET A 127 43.69 -20.24 -30.39
N GLN A 128 44.77 -20.02 -31.15
CA GLN A 128 45.29 -18.67 -31.43
C GLN A 128 44.34 -17.88 -32.34
N ASP A 129 43.82 -18.53 -33.39
CA ASP A 129 42.86 -17.90 -34.31
C ASP A 129 41.54 -17.54 -33.60
N LYS A 130 41.09 -18.38 -32.65
CA LYS A 130 39.92 -18.08 -31.80
C LYS A 130 40.18 -16.90 -30.87
N GLU A 131 41.35 -16.80 -30.24
CA GLU A 131 41.69 -15.66 -29.39
C GLU A 131 41.82 -14.34 -30.16
N GLU A 132 42.37 -14.37 -31.37
CA GLU A 132 42.49 -13.21 -32.25
C GLU A 132 41.12 -12.72 -32.74
N LEU A 133 40.24 -13.66 -33.10
CA LEU A 133 38.85 -13.38 -33.46
C LEU A 133 38.07 -12.77 -32.28
N ILE A 134 38.19 -13.34 -31.07
CA ILE A 134 37.61 -12.78 -29.84
C ILE A 134 38.17 -11.36 -29.60
N GLY A 135 39.46 -11.13 -29.84
CA GLY A 135 40.11 -9.83 -29.78
C GLY A 135 39.48 -8.81 -30.75
N SER A 136 39.24 -9.21 -31.99
CA SER A 136 38.62 -8.39 -33.03
C SER A 136 37.17 -8.02 -32.71
N VAL A 137 36.37 -8.99 -32.23
CA VAL A 137 34.99 -8.75 -31.79
C VAL A 137 34.96 -7.77 -30.60
N ARG A 138 35.92 -7.88 -29.67
CA ARG A 138 36.06 -6.92 -28.56
C ARG A 138 36.37 -5.50 -29.04
N GLN A 139 37.26 -5.34 -30.02
CA GLN A 139 37.59 -4.03 -30.59
C GLN A 139 36.40 -3.40 -31.33
N LEU A 140 35.67 -4.17 -32.13
CA LEU A 140 34.48 -3.69 -32.84
C LEU A 140 33.40 -3.25 -31.85
N ALA A 141 33.18 -4.02 -30.79
CA ALA A 141 32.21 -3.69 -29.74
C ALA A 141 32.58 -2.39 -29.00
N ARG A 142 33.88 -2.10 -28.80
CA ARG A 142 34.36 -0.81 -28.26
C ARG A 142 34.06 0.35 -29.21
N LYS A 143 34.34 0.19 -30.52
CA LYS A 143 34.04 1.22 -31.53
C LYS A 143 32.55 1.52 -31.62
N LEU A 144 31.69 0.49 -31.59
CA LEU A 144 30.23 0.63 -31.54
C LEU A 144 29.75 1.38 -30.30
N GLN A 145 30.36 1.15 -29.15
CA GLN A 145 30.04 1.91 -27.93
C GLN A 145 30.48 3.38 -28.05
N GLN A 146 31.65 3.65 -28.63
CA GLN A 146 32.11 5.02 -28.88
C GLN A 146 31.20 5.76 -29.86
N THR A 147 30.75 5.12 -30.94
CA THR A 147 29.80 5.73 -31.88
C THR A 147 28.43 5.94 -31.24
N SER A 148 27.92 4.97 -30.46
CA SER A 148 26.66 5.10 -29.72
C SER A 148 26.70 6.26 -28.72
N THR A 149 27.78 6.39 -27.94
CA THR A 149 27.95 7.51 -27.01
C THR A 149 28.08 8.86 -27.72
N LYS A 150 28.77 8.90 -28.88
CA LYS A 150 28.82 10.10 -29.74
C LYS A 150 27.43 10.48 -30.25
N GLN A 151 26.64 9.51 -30.73
CA GLN A 151 25.26 9.73 -31.17
C GLN A 151 24.36 10.21 -30.03
N GLN A 152 24.49 9.64 -28.83
CA GLN A 152 23.76 10.10 -27.64
C GLN A 152 24.10 11.55 -27.29
N LYS A 153 25.38 11.93 -27.34
CA LYS A 153 25.80 13.33 -27.13
C LYS A 153 25.20 14.28 -28.17
N LEU A 154 25.23 13.90 -29.46
CA LEU A 154 24.62 14.70 -30.53
C LEU A 154 23.10 14.84 -30.35
N ALA A 155 22.41 13.76 -30.00
CA ALA A 155 20.98 13.77 -29.71
C ALA A 155 20.65 14.68 -28.52
N GLN A 156 21.46 14.66 -27.45
CA GLN A 156 21.30 15.55 -26.31
C GLN A 156 21.46 17.03 -26.70
N VAL A 157 22.48 17.37 -27.50
CA VAL A 157 22.69 18.75 -27.98
C VAL A 157 21.50 19.23 -28.83
N ALA A 158 21.00 18.38 -29.74
CA ALA A 158 19.82 18.70 -30.54
C ALA A 158 18.56 18.91 -29.67
N GLN A 159 18.38 18.08 -28.64
CA GLN A 159 17.27 18.19 -27.70
C GLN A 159 17.35 19.49 -26.87
N GLU A 160 18.53 19.86 -26.40
CA GLU A 160 18.74 21.13 -25.68
C GLU A 160 18.43 22.33 -26.56
N ALA A 161 18.87 22.32 -27.82
CA ALA A 161 18.54 23.37 -28.78
C ALA A 161 17.02 23.49 -29.01
N TYR A 162 16.32 22.35 -29.12
CA TYR A 162 14.86 22.34 -29.22
C TYR A 162 14.19 22.93 -27.96
N HIS A 163 14.68 22.59 -26.76
CA HIS A 163 14.13 23.15 -25.52
C HIS A 163 14.32 24.67 -25.44
N LEU A 164 15.48 25.19 -25.85
CA LEU A 164 15.71 26.64 -25.87
C LEU A 164 14.78 27.36 -26.84
N LYS A 165 14.51 26.78 -28.02
CA LYS A 165 13.49 27.32 -28.95
C LYS A 165 12.10 27.31 -28.33
N GLN A 166 11.71 26.21 -27.67
CA GLN A 166 10.42 26.14 -26.96
C GLN A 166 10.33 27.16 -25.82
N LEU A 167 11.43 27.40 -25.11
CA LEU A 167 11.50 28.42 -24.07
C LEU A 167 11.18 29.81 -24.64
N VAL A 168 11.81 30.18 -25.76
CA VAL A 168 11.55 31.46 -26.42
C VAL A 168 10.07 31.58 -26.80
N VAL A 169 9.48 30.54 -27.38
CA VAL A 169 8.05 30.53 -27.74
C VAL A 169 7.16 30.75 -26.52
N LEU A 170 7.36 29.99 -25.45
CA LEU A 170 6.54 30.07 -24.23
C LEU A 170 6.70 31.42 -23.52
N VAL A 171 7.93 31.94 -23.43
CA VAL A 171 8.18 33.25 -22.83
C VAL A 171 7.52 34.33 -23.68
N THR A 172 7.68 34.29 -25.00
CA THR A 172 7.06 35.25 -25.95
C THR A 172 5.54 35.28 -25.84
N GLN A 173 4.89 34.12 -25.64
CA GLN A 173 3.44 34.04 -25.43
C GLN A 173 2.95 34.73 -24.15
N GLU A 174 3.80 34.82 -23.12
CA GLU A 174 3.45 35.40 -21.83
C GLU A 174 3.85 36.88 -21.71
N ILE A 175 4.96 37.31 -22.32
CA ILE A 175 5.49 38.69 -22.18
C ILE A 175 5.33 39.56 -23.43
N GLY A 176 4.83 38.99 -24.53
CA GLY A 176 4.60 39.66 -25.80
C GLY A 176 5.77 39.57 -26.79
N ALA A 177 5.47 39.78 -28.08
CA ALA A 177 6.39 39.59 -29.21
C ALA A 177 7.68 40.41 -29.13
N LYS A 178 7.60 41.67 -28.66
CA LYS A 178 8.76 42.58 -28.59
C LYS A 178 9.80 42.08 -27.58
N LYS A 179 9.39 41.84 -26.34
CA LYS A 179 10.27 41.31 -25.29
C LYS A 179 10.70 39.86 -25.55
N GLY A 180 9.89 39.07 -26.25
CA GLY A 180 10.26 37.74 -26.73
C GLY A 180 11.49 37.75 -27.65
N LYS A 181 11.53 38.67 -28.63
CA LYS A 181 12.71 38.86 -29.49
C LYS A 181 13.94 39.33 -28.71
N GLU A 182 13.78 40.26 -27.77
CA GLU A 182 14.86 40.71 -26.90
C GLU A 182 15.41 39.54 -26.04
N PHE A 183 14.54 38.64 -25.59
CA PHE A 183 14.92 37.45 -24.83
C PHE A 183 15.66 36.40 -25.68
N GLU A 184 15.25 36.22 -26.95
CA GLU A 184 15.95 35.36 -27.91
C GLU A 184 17.38 35.87 -28.18
N GLN A 185 17.53 37.17 -28.47
CA GLN A 185 18.83 37.81 -28.63
C GLN A 185 19.70 37.70 -27.36
N PHE A 186 19.09 37.76 -26.19
CA PHE A 186 19.80 37.50 -24.93
C PHE A 186 20.33 36.06 -24.87
N LEU A 187 19.53 35.05 -25.21
CA LEU A 187 19.99 33.66 -25.22
C LEU A 187 21.13 33.40 -26.20
N GLU A 188 21.12 34.06 -27.37
CA GLU A 188 22.23 34.00 -28.34
C GLU A 188 23.52 34.58 -27.74
N LYS A 189 23.44 35.75 -27.09
CA LYS A 189 24.59 36.36 -26.38
C LYS A 189 25.11 35.46 -25.26
N VAL A 190 24.21 34.83 -24.50
CA VAL A 190 24.60 33.85 -23.46
C VAL A 190 25.31 32.65 -24.07
N GLU A 191 24.93 32.21 -25.27
CA GLU A 191 25.57 31.07 -25.92
C GLU A 191 26.96 31.40 -26.47
N LEU A 192 27.13 32.57 -27.09
CA LEU A 192 28.45 33.05 -27.53
C LEU A 192 29.41 33.13 -26.34
N ALA A 193 28.98 33.77 -25.24
CA ALA A 193 29.79 33.87 -24.03
C ALA A 193 30.13 32.50 -23.40
N ARG A 194 29.25 31.49 -23.53
CA ARG A 194 29.52 30.12 -23.07
C ARG A 194 30.62 29.46 -23.91
N VAL A 195 30.56 29.60 -25.23
CA VAL A 195 31.56 29.01 -26.14
C VAL A 195 32.94 29.62 -25.87
N ASP A 196 33.01 30.95 -25.73
CA ASP A 196 34.24 31.66 -25.39
C ASP A 196 34.80 31.22 -24.02
N PHE A 197 33.90 31.04 -23.04
CA PHE A 197 34.26 30.54 -21.72
C PHE A 197 34.80 29.09 -21.75
N GLU A 198 34.13 28.19 -22.47
CA GLU A 198 34.55 26.78 -22.59
C GLU A 198 35.85 26.59 -23.39
N ALA A 199 36.10 27.46 -24.37
CA ALA A 199 37.36 27.49 -25.10
C ALA A 199 38.53 27.88 -24.16
N LYS A 200 38.39 28.99 -23.43
CA LYS A 200 39.42 29.48 -22.48
C LYS A 200 39.63 28.52 -21.30
N ALA A 201 38.57 27.90 -20.80
CA ALA A 201 38.67 26.94 -19.69
C ALA A 201 39.45 25.65 -20.03
N LYS A 202 39.55 25.28 -21.32
CA LYS A 202 40.38 24.14 -21.76
C LYS A 202 41.88 24.46 -21.80
N GLU A 203 42.24 25.74 -21.86
CA GLU A 203 43.62 26.20 -22.01
C GLU A 203 44.30 26.50 -20.66
N GLU A 204 43.56 26.95 -19.63
CA GLU A 204 44.16 27.56 -18.43
C GLU A 204 43.86 26.91 -17.06
N GLY A 205 43.21 25.74 -17.00
CA GLY A 205 42.98 25.03 -15.72
C GLY A 205 41.88 25.61 -14.81
N GLU A 206 41.60 24.93 -13.68
CA GLU A 206 40.31 25.02 -12.97
C GLU A 206 40.12 26.30 -12.10
N GLN A 207 41.21 26.91 -11.60
CA GLN A 207 41.17 28.10 -10.73
C GLN A 207 40.89 29.39 -11.53
N THR A 208 41.56 29.55 -12.68
CA THR A 208 41.50 30.66 -13.64
C THR A 208 40.15 30.73 -14.35
N ALA A 209 39.47 29.58 -14.50
CA ALA A 209 38.12 29.50 -15.06
C ALA A 209 37.06 30.27 -14.23
N THR A 210 37.24 30.45 -12.93
CA THR A 210 36.22 31.15 -12.10
C THR A 210 36.19 32.66 -12.36
N ASN A 211 37.36 33.29 -12.50
CA ASN A 211 37.48 34.71 -12.84
C ASN A 211 37.08 34.97 -14.30
N ALA A 212 37.44 34.06 -15.21
CA ALA A 212 37.01 34.12 -16.61
C ALA A 212 35.48 33.99 -16.75
N ALA A 213 34.83 33.14 -15.94
CA ALA A 213 33.38 33.00 -15.91
C ALA A 213 32.67 34.26 -15.40
N LEU A 214 33.23 34.92 -14.38
CA LEU A 214 32.71 36.17 -13.84
C LEU A 214 32.85 37.33 -14.84
N ALA A 215 34.00 37.45 -15.49
CA ALA A 215 34.24 38.45 -16.54
C ALA A 215 33.35 38.24 -17.76
N ALA A 216 33.17 36.99 -18.21
CA ALA A 216 32.29 36.65 -19.33
C ALA A 216 30.79 36.83 -19.00
N ALA A 217 30.42 36.81 -17.72
CA ALA A 217 29.07 36.99 -17.25
C ALA A 217 28.68 38.45 -16.94
N ASP A 218 29.67 39.35 -16.88
CA ASP A 218 29.45 40.74 -16.57
C ASP A 218 28.55 41.40 -17.65
N GLY A 219 27.54 42.14 -17.20
CA GLY A 219 26.52 42.72 -18.09
C GLY A 219 25.50 41.76 -18.72
N LEU A 220 25.63 40.42 -18.58
CA LEU A 220 24.67 39.44 -19.11
C LEU A 220 23.54 39.17 -18.10
N SER A 221 22.61 40.11 -17.96
CA SER A 221 21.38 39.93 -17.19
C SER A 221 20.17 40.40 -17.97
N PHE A 222 19.11 39.59 -17.97
CA PHE A 222 17.82 39.94 -18.57
C PHE A 222 16.76 40.11 -17.48
N TYR A 223 15.90 41.12 -17.59
CA TYR A 223 14.92 41.47 -16.56
C TYR A 223 13.49 41.38 -17.10
N LEU A 224 12.67 40.57 -16.43
CA LEU A 224 11.25 40.36 -16.72
C LEU A 224 10.42 41.07 -15.64
N GLY A 225 9.96 42.29 -15.97
CA GLY A 225 9.04 43.08 -15.14
C GLY A 225 7.58 43.00 -15.63
N GLY A 226 6.63 43.37 -14.77
CA GLY A 226 5.18 43.39 -15.08
C GLY A 226 4.40 42.13 -14.65
N LEU A 227 5.01 41.24 -13.87
CA LEU A 227 4.40 39.99 -13.39
C LEU A 227 3.91 40.16 -11.95
N ASN A 228 2.73 40.76 -11.76
CA ASN A 228 2.20 41.06 -10.42
C ASN A 228 1.59 39.83 -9.73
N ASP A 229 1.09 38.85 -10.49
CA ASP A 229 0.59 37.58 -9.93
C ASP A 229 1.74 36.61 -9.57
N LYS A 230 1.65 36.03 -8.37
CA LYS A 230 2.55 34.97 -7.90
C LYS A 230 2.49 33.73 -8.80
N ALA A 231 1.31 33.39 -9.35
CA ALA A 231 1.16 32.23 -10.23
C ALA A 231 1.97 32.37 -11.53
N ASP A 232 1.98 33.55 -12.13
CA ASP A 232 2.72 33.82 -13.37
C ASP A 232 4.22 33.87 -13.14
N ARG A 233 4.66 34.44 -12.00
CA ARG A 233 6.06 34.35 -11.59
C ARG A 233 6.51 32.91 -11.39
N VAL A 234 5.70 32.08 -10.73
CA VAL A 234 5.98 30.65 -10.55
C VAL A 234 6.05 29.94 -11.90
N PHE A 235 5.13 30.21 -12.82
CA PHE A 235 5.11 29.62 -14.15
C PHE A 235 6.36 29.98 -14.98
N ILE A 236 6.76 31.25 -14.99
CA ILE A 236 7.99 31.68 -15.68
C ILE A 236 9.22 31.03 -15.05
N HIS A 237 9.32 30.99 -13.71
CA HIS A 237 10.40 30.29 -13.02
C HIS A 237 10.45 28.80 -13.36
N GLU A 238 9.31 28.11 -13.37
CA GLU A 238 9.22 26.71 -13.77
C GLU A 238 9.60 26.50 -15.24
N THR A 239 9.18 27.41 -16.13
CA THR A 239 9.46 27.33 -17.57
C THR A 239 10.95 27.54 -17.85
N MET A 240 11.57 28.57 -17.25
CA MET A 240 13.02 28.81 -17.32
C MET A 240 13.82 27.64 -16.75
N ARG A 241 13.37 27.06 -15.62
CA ARG A 241 13.99 25.85 -15.04
C ARG A 241 13.80 24.61 -15.89
N ARG A 242 12.67 24.49 -16.59
CA ARG A 242 12.35 23.32 -17.40
C ARG A 242 13.14 23.35 -18.70
N TYR A 243 13.07 24.44 -19.45
CA TYR A 243 13.61 24.50 -20.81
C TYR A 243 14.98 25.21 -20.93
N GLY A 244 15.33 26.11 -20.01
CA GLY A 244 16.56 26.92 -20.06
C GLY A 244 17.69 26.45 -19.15
N LYS A 245 17.51 25.33 -18.46
CA LYS A 245 18.34 24.86 -17.34
C LYS A 245 19.86 24.84 -17.62
N SER A 246 20.29 24.39 -18.80
CA SER A 246 21.71 24.27 -19.13
C SER A 246 22.38 25.61 -19.43
N ARG A 247 21.60 26.66 -19.72
CA ARG A 247 22.12 27.94 -20.20
C ARG A 247 21.86 29.10 -19.25
N ILE A 248 20.74 29.10 -18.53
CA ILE A 248 20.29 30.24 -17.73
C ILE A 248 19.77 29.86 -16.33
N VAL A 249 19.73 30.84 -15.45
CA VAL A 249 19.19 30.79 -14.10
C VAL A 249 18.31 32.01 -13.88
N ALA A 250 17.11 31.80 -13.34
CA ALA A 250 16.19 32.86 -12.95
C ALA A 250 16.12 33.03 -11.43
N ASP A 251 16.16 34.26 -10.94
CA ASP A 251 15.91 34.66 -9.55
C ASP A 251 14.93 35.84 -9.47
N THR A 252 14.12 35.90 -8.40
CA THR A 252 13.19 37.02 -8.19
C THR A 252 13.89 38.09 -7.35
N LEU A 253 13.86 39.34 -7.83
CA LEU A 253 14.28 40.53 -7.11
C LEU A 253 13.04 41.33 -6.71
N ASN A 254 12.99 41.76 -5.45
CA ASN A 254 11.97 42.71 -4.99
C ASN A 254 12.56 44.11 -5.10
N ILE A 255 11.99 44.93 -5.97
CA ILE A 255 12.36 46.35 -6.11
C ILE A 255 11.23 47.11 -5.41
N GLY A 256 11.47 47.61 -4.19
CA GLY A 256 10.44 48.28 -3.37
C GLY A 256 9.47 47.31 -2.66
N SER A 257 8.32 47.83 -2.18
CA SER A 257 7.36 47.07 -1.37
C SER A 257 6.42 46.16 -2.18
N ASP A 258 6.15 46.45 -3.47
CA ASP A 258 5.12 45.73 -4.25
C ASP A 258 5.54 45.24 -5.65
N THR A 259 6.73 45.57 -6.15
CA THR A 259 7.16 45.16 -7.50
C THR A 259 8.23 44.08 -7.48
N ALA A 260 7.84 42.86 -7.88
CA ALA A 260 8.73 41.73 -8.07
C ALA A 260 9.14 41.61 -9.55
N VAL A 261 10.45 41.58 -9.81
CA VAL A 261 11.06 41.43 -11.14
C VAL A 261 11.82 40.10 -11.19
N ILE A 262 11.68 39.34 -12.28
CA ILE A 262 12.49 38.13 -12.47
C ILE A 262 13.75 38.51 -13.24
N ARG A 263 14.91 38.32 -12.62
CA ARG A 263 16.22 38.45 -13.26
C ARG A 263 16.66 37.08 -13.80
N VAL A 264 17.18 37.05 -15.02
CA VAL A 264 17.70 35.87 -15.71
C VAL A 264 19.17 36.09 -16.03
N ARG A 265 20.04 35.13 -15.67
CA ARG A 265 21.50 35.20 -15.82
C ARG A 265 22.07 33.90 -16.42
N PRO A 266 23.25 33.91 -17.06
CA PRO A 266 23.91 32.70 -17.53
C PRO A 266 24.15 31.67 -16.42
N HIS A 267 24.04 30.39 -16.72
CA HIS A 267 24.25 29.33 -15.72
C HIS A 267 25.71 29.23 -15.25
N PHE A 268 26.67 29.41 -16.16
CA PHE A 268 28.11 29.35 -15.85
C PHE A 268 28.58 30.49 -14.93
N ALA A 269 27.86 31.61 -14.92
CA ALA A 269 28.13 32.77 -14.06
C ALA A 269 27.84 32.53 -12.57
N VAL A 270 27.09 31.47 -12.24
CA VAL A 270 26.42 31.31 -10.93
C VAL A 270 27.09 30.24 -10.05
N LYS A 271 28.30 29.77 -10.40
CA LYS A 271 29.06 28.78 -9.59
C LYS A 271 29.39 29.24 -8.15
N LEU A 272 29.03 30.46 -7.74
CA LEU A 272 29.33 31.08 -6.44
C LEU A 272 28.13 31.28 -5.49
N LEU A 273 26.92 30.78 -5.80
CA LEU A 273 25.82 30.82 -4.81
C LEU A 273 26.00 29.75 -3.72
N PRO A 274 25.75 30.06 -2.42
CA PRO A 274 25.79 29.07 -1.36
C PRO A 274 24.75 27.98 -1.60
N GLY A 275 25.21 26.74 -1.72
CA GLY A 275 24.38 25.55 -1.93
C GLY A 275 24.63 24.92 -3.28
N GLU A 276 25.43 23.85 -3.31
CA GLU A 276 25.51 22.95 -4.46
C GLU A 276 24.10 22.67 -4.98
N ARG A 277 23.84 23.08 -6.23
CA ARG A 277 22.60 22.75 -6.90
C ARG A 277 22.52 21.24 -7.01
N ASP A 278 21.50 20.68 -6.36
CA ASP A 278 21.25 19.25 -6.42
C ASP A 278 20.79 18.85 -7.84
N SER A 279 21.72 18.34 -8.65
CA SER A 279 21.47 17.80 -9.99
C SER A 279 20.44 16.66 -9.99
N ARG A 280 20.12 16.09 -8.80
CA ARG A 280 19.03 15.11 -8.61
C ARG A 280 17.63 15.71 -8.79
N ARG A 281 17.47 17.04 -8.90
CA ARG A 281 16.18 17.72 -9.09
C ARG A 281 15.77 17.90 -10.54
N ASP A 282 16.62 17.49 -11.48
CA ASP A 282 16.43 17.78 -12.89
C ASP A 282 15.61 16.69 -13.56
N TRP A 283 14.34 17.00 -13.82
CA TRP A 283 13.43 16.10 -14.53
C TRP A 283 13.41 16.43 -16.02
N PRO A 284 13.56 15.45 -16.93
CA PRO A 284 13.57 15.72 -18.36
C PRO A 284 12.28 16.40 -18.84
N VAL A 285 12.43 17.39 -19.72
CA VAL A 285 11.31 18.10 -20.33
C VAL A 285 10.49 17.14 -21.19
N GLY A 286 9.17 17.25 -21.16
CA GLY A 286 8.26 16.34 -21.86
C GLY A 286 8.10 14.96 -21.24
N GLN A 287 8.99 14.55 -20.32
CA GLN A 287 8.85 13.28 -19.62
C GLN A 287 7.71 13.36 -18.58
N PRO A 288 6.77 12.40 -18.56
CA PRO A 288 5.74 12.34 -17.53
C PRO A 288 6.35 12.26 -16.13
N ASP A 289 5.73 12.91 -15.15
CA ASP A 289 6.27 13.07 -13.79
C ASP A 289 6.30 11.77 -12.97
N TYR A 290 5.51 10.75 -13.34
CA TYR A 290 5.37 9.53 -12.56
C TYR A 290 5.92 8.33 -13.31
N LEU A 291 6.67 7.49 -12.59
CA LEU A 291 7.05 6.16 -13.03
C LEU A 291 6.08 5.15 -12.43
N GLN A 292 5.28 4.51 -13.27
CA GLN A 292 4.43 3.38 -12.92
C GLN A 292 5.23 2.08 -12.98
N PHE A 293 4.89 1.14 -12.09
CA PHE A 293 5.44 -0.20 -12.08
C PHE A 293 4.44 -1.21 -11.51
N THR A 294 4.62 -2.47 -11.87
CA THR A 294 3.92 -3.60 -11.26
C THR A 294 4.70 -4.06 -10.03
N LEU A 295 4.03 -4.15 -8.88
CA LEU A 295 4.57 -4.67 -7.64
C LEU A 295 3.95 -6.05 -7.36
N TYR A 296 4.79 -7.08 -7.39
CA TYR A 296 4.48 -8.41 -6.88
C TYR A 296 5.07 -8.55 -5.47
N LYS A 297 4.30 -9.04 -4.51
CA LYS A 297 4.78 -9.28 -3.14
C LYS A 297 4.21 -10.56 -2.55
N ARG A 298 4.97 -11.17 -1.63
CA ARG A 298 4.60 -12.41 -0.93
C ARG A 298 4.74 -12.20 0.57
N ASN A 299 3.68 -12.53 1.31
CA ASN A 299 3.65 -12.49 2.77
C ASN A 299 4.21 -11.17 3.38
N LYS A 300 3.92 -10.04 2.74
CA LYS A 300 4.41 -8.70 3.11
C LYS A 300 3.33 -7.64 2.93
N ASP A 301 3.37 -6.64 3.79
CA ASP A 301 2.56 -5.44 3.67
C ASP A 301 3.04 -4.55 2.52
N THR A 302 2.13 -3.94 1.77
CA THR A 302 2.47 -3.01 0.67
C THR A 302 3.34 -1.86 1.18
N SER A 303 2.97 -1.25 2.31
CA SER A 303 3.73 -0.14 2.91
C SER A 303 5.15 -0.52 3.32
N ALA A 304 5.35 -1.74 3.83
CA ALA A 304 6.67 -2.24 4.20
C ALA A 304 7.58 -2.39 2.96
N VAL A 305 7.04 -2.88 1.84
CA VAL A 305 7.80 -2.96 0.58
C VAL A 305 8.09 -1.57 0.04
N ILE A 306 7.11 -0.67 0.01
CA ILE A 306 7.31 0.72 -0.43
C ILE A 306 8.38 1.43 0.41
N ASN A 307 8.41 1.23 1.74
CA ASN A 307 9.46 1.78 2.60
C ASN A 307 10.85 1.22 2.25
N GLN A 308 10.95 -0.07 1.92
CA GLN A 308 12.19 -0.68 1.45
C GLN A 308 12.64 -0.08 0.11
N LEU A 309 11.72 0.04 -0.87
CA LEU A 309 12.00 0.66 -2.17
C LEU A 309 12.45 2.13 -2.02
N ALA A 310 11.74 2.90 -1.19
CA ALA A 310 12.05 4.29 -0.90
C ALA A 310 13.44 4.46 -0.26
N SER A 311 13.79 3.58 0.70
CA SER A 311 15.10 3.55 1.33
C SER A 311 16.22 3.24 0.33
N MET A 312 16.02 2.26 -0.56
CA MET A 312 17.01 1.93 -1.59
C MET A 312 17.19 3.08 -2.59
N LEU A 313 16.11 3.77 -2.94
CA LEU A 313 16.14 4.98 -3.77
C LEU A 313 16.54 6.25 -3.00
N LYS A 314 16.73 6.19 -1.68
CA LYS A 314 17.03 7.35 -0.83
C LYS A 314 16.03 8.51 -1.04
N ILE A 315 14.74 8.20 -1.13
CA ILE A 315 13.65 9.17 -1.28
C ILE A 315 12.57 8.96 -0.21
N SER A 316 11.66 9.92 -0.07
CA SER A 316 10.53 9.79 0.87
C SER A 316 9.51 8.75 0.38
N PRO A 317 9.02 7.86 1.25
CA PRO A 317 7.90 6.96 0.93
C PRO A 317 6.63 7.67 0.45
N ALA A 318 6.42 8.93 0.86
CA ALA A 318 5.26 9.74 0.45
C ALA A 318 5.24 10.07 -1.06
N LEU A 319 6.35 9.85 -1.77
CA LEU A 319 6.42 9.98 -3.24
C LEU A 319 5.85 8.77 -3.98
N PHE A 320 5.60 7.67 -3.28
CA PHE A 320 4.94 6.50 -3.83
C PHE A 320 3.43 6.58 -3.65
N SER A 321 2.71 5.91 -4.53
CA SER A 321 1.26 5.77 -4.47
C SER A 321 0.78 4.49 -5.11
N TYR A 322 -0.35 4.00 -4.63
CA TYR A 322 -1.04 2.79 -5.07
C TYR A 322 -2.55 2.98 -4.86
N ALA A 323 -3.37 2.22 -5.60
CA ALA A 323 -4.83 2.36 -5.55
C ALA A 323 -5.43 1.78 -4.27
N ASP A 324 -4.85 0.69 -3.76
CA ASP A 324 -5.27 0.07 -2.51
C ASP A 324 -4.12 -0.73 -1.88
N ALA A 325 -4.16 -0.90 -0.56
CA ALA A 325 -3.26 -1.82 0.12
C ALA A 325 -3.79 -3.25 -0.05
N LYS A 326 -2.90 -4.19 -0.40
CA LYS A 326 -3.28 -5.61 -0.55
C LYS A 326 -2.86 -6.41 0.66
N ASP A 327 -3.58 -7.49 0.95
CA ASP A 327 -3.34 -8.40 2.08
C ASP A 327 -1.86 -8.73 2.28
N LYS A 328 -1.41 -8.71 3.54
CA LYS A 328 -0.08 -9.20 3.90
C LYS A 328 0.05 -10.69 3.59
N ARG A 329 -0.86 -11.52 4.15
CA ARG A 329 -0.87 -12.97 3.99
C ARG A 329 -1.52 -13.34 2.66
N GLY A 330 -0.69 -13.38 1.63
CA GLY A 330 -1.06 -13.71 0.26
C GLY A 330 0.13 -13.54 -0.68
N ILE A 331 -0.07 -13.92 -1.94
CA ILE A 331 0.73 -13.47 -3.07
C ILE A 331 -0.11 -12.41 -3.78
N THR A 332 0.42 -11.20 -3.95
CA THR A 332 -0.39 -10.09 -4.49
C THR A 332 0.38 -9.30 -5.54
N THR A 333 -0.30 -8.98 -6.65
CA THR A 333 0.22 -8.14 -7.73
C THR A 333 -0.65 -6.90 -7.90
N GLN A 334 -0.04 -5.71 -7.86
CA GLN A 334 -0.73 -4.43 -7.94
C GLN A 334 0.06 -3.36 -8.69
N LEU A 335 -0.61 -2.30 -9.16
CA LEU A 335 0.08 -1.15 -9.75
C LEU A 335 0.50 -0.15 -8.68
N CYS A 336 1.70 0.40 -8.87
CA CYS A 336 2.26 1.47 -8.04
C CYS A 336 2.80 2.58 -8.95
N THR A 337 2.87 3.80 -8.43
CA THR A 337 3.50 4.95 -9.06
C THR A 337 4.48 5.61 -8.11
N VAL A 338 5.56 6.18 -8.64
CA VAL A 338 6.52 6.97 -7.87
C VAL A 338 6.84 8.28 -8.58
N TYR A 339 6.86 9.38 -7.84
CA TYR A 339 7.11 10.71 -8.38
C TYR A 339 8.60 10.93 -8.70
N ARG A 340 8.87 11.32 -9.94
CA ARG A 340 10.18 11.76 -10.46
C ARG A 340 11.35 10.84 -10.15
N VAL A 341 11.19 9.55 -10.42
CA VAL A 341 12.29 8.57 -10.39
C VAL A 341 12.68 8.17 -11.82
N PRO A 342 13.93 8.37 -12.25
CA PRO A 342 14.39 7.92 -13.57
C PRO A 342 14.30 6.40 -13.72
N LYS A 343 13.81 5.94 -14.88
CA LYS A 343 13.56 4.52 -15.18
C LYS A 343 14.85 3.68 -15.14
N ASP A 344 15.97 4.22 -15.62
CA ASP A 344 17.30 3.61 -15.55
C ASP A 344 17.75 3.38 -14.09
N ARG A 345 17.57 4.39 -13.24
CA ARG A 345 17.86 4.29 -11.80
C ARG A 345 16.96 3.26 -11.13
N ALA A 346 15.66 3.28 -11.44
CA ALA A 346 14.70 2.31 -10.94
C ALA A 346 15.06 0.88 -11.37
N GLN A 347 15.42 0.66 -12.64
CA GLN A 347 15.83 -0.65 -13.15
C GLN A 347 17.03 -1.23 -12.40
N VAL A 348 18.02 -0.39 -12.06
CA VAL A 348 19.19 -0.85 -11.30
C VAL A 348 18.82 -1.19 -9.86
N VAL A 349 18.03 -0.35 -9.20
CA VAL A 349 17.69 -0.49 -7.78
C VAL A 349 16.66 -1.59 -7.53
N PHE A 350 15.71 -1.76 -8.45
CA PHE A 350 14.63 -2.74 -8.34
C PHE A 350 14.99 -4.10 -8.93
N ARG A 351 16.18 -4.24 -9.52
CA ARG A 351 16.68 -5.51 -10.02
C ARG A 351 16.64 -6.56 -8.91
N PRO A 352 16.08 -7.76 -9.16
CA PRO A 352 16.26 -8.89 -8.26
C PRO A 352 17.77 -9.14 -8.12
N GLY A 353 18.25 -9.10 -6.90
CA GLY A 353 19.67 -9.19 -6.58
C GLY A 353 19.96 -10.23 -5.51
N GLY A 354 21.24 -10.58 -5.40
CA GLY A 354 21.74 -11.59 -4.46
C GLY A 354 21.82 -12.98 -5.07
N THR A 355 22.17 -13.96 -4.24
CA THR A 355 22.25 -15.39 -4.59
C THR A 355 20.89 -16.09 -4.57
N LYS A 356 19.82 -15.37 -4.22
CA LYS A 356 18.47 -15.92 -4.09
C LYS A 356 17.81 -16.09 -5.46
N LYS A 357 17.20 -17.25 -5.65
CA LYS A 357 16.36 -17.52 -6.82
C LYS A 357 15.16 -16.60 -6.87
N LEU A 358 14.54 -16.47 -8.04
CA LEU A 358 13.36 -15.61 -8.23
C LEU A 358 12.20 -16.04 -7.32
N GLU A 359 12.01 -17.36 -7.17
CA GLU A 359 11.06 -17.99 -6.27
C GLU A 359 11.30 -17.72 -4.78
N ASP A 360 12.48 -17.23 -4.37
CA ASP A 360 12.79 -16.91 -2.97
C ASP A 360 12.67 -15.40 -2.68
N GLN A 361 12.37 -14.59 -3.71
CA GLN A 361 12.23 -13.15 -3.56
C GLN A 361 10.88 -12.82 -2.89
N GLN A 362 10.94 -12.05 -1.80
CA GLN A 362 9.75 -11.62 -1.06
C GLN A 362 8.90 -10.60 -1.82
N TYR A 363 9.51 -9.87 -2.75
CA TYR A 363 8.84 -8.94 -3.65
C TYR A 363 9.64 -8.78 -4.93
N LEU A 364 8.95 -8.42 -6.00
CA LEU A 364 9.51 -8.13 -7.31
C LEU A 364 8.85 -6.88 -7.87
N VAL A 365 9.62 -6.10 -8.62
CA VAL A 365 9.14 -4.89 -9.28
C VAL A 365 9.47 -4.98 -10.76
N GLY A 366 8.46 -4.71 -11.59
CA GLY A 366 8.55 -4.89 -13.03
C GLY A 366 7.74 -3.87 -13.83
N ASP A 367 7.75 -4.06 -15.15
CA ASP A 367 6.87 -3.35 -16.08
C ASP A 367 6.93 -1.82 -15.98
N LEU A 368 8.15 -1.29 -15.79
CA LEU A 368 8.40 0.14 -15.57
C LEU A 368 7.97 1.00 -16.77
N ARG A 369 7.06 1.95 -16.55
CA ARG A 369 6.50 2.84 -17.58
C ARG A 369 6.25 4.26 -17.05
N TYR A 370 6.61 5.29 -17.81
CA TYR A 370 6.23 6.66 -17.46
C TYR A 370 4.76 6.94 -17.73
N VAL A 371 4.09 7.60 -16.79
CA VAL A 371 2.68 7.99 -16.85
C VAL A 371 2.48 9.42 -16.36
N SER A 372 1.47 10.10 -16.89
CA SER A 372 1.22 11.52 -16.59
C SER A 372 0.45 11.75 -15.29
N ARG A 373 -0.22 10.72 -14.78
CA ARG A 373 -1.05 10.80 -13.57
C ARG A 373 -0.50 9.90 -12.46
N LYS A 374 -0.59 10.42 -11.24
CA LYS A 374 -0.42 9.65 -10.01
C LYS A 374 -1.57 8.64 -9.88
N LEU A 375 -1.32 7.49 -9.25
CA LEU A 375 -2.42 6.66 -8.73
C LEU A 375 -2.99 7.28 -7.45
N GLU A 376 -4.31 7.38 -7.38
CA GLU A 376 -5.05 7.79 -6.19
C GLU A 376 -5.72 6.57 -5.53
N LEU A 377 -6.10 6.70 -4.25
CA LEU A 377 -6.84 5.65 -3.55
C LEU A 377 -8.17 5.40 -4.28
N GLY A 378 -8.47 4.14 -4.58
CA GLY A 378 -9.65 3.75 -5.35
C GLY A 378 -9.45 3.73 -6.88
N ASP A 379 -8.25 4.04 -7.40
CA ASP A 379 -7.93 3.93 -8.85
C ASP A 379 -7.78 2.47 -9.34
N CYS A 380 -8.65 1.57 -8.88
CA CYS A 380 -8.71 0.19 -9.35
C CYS A 380 -10.16 -0.25 -9.50
N ALA A 381 -10.38 -1.25 -10.35
CA ALA A 381 -11.71 -1.80 -10.55
C ALA A 381 -12.13 -2.78 -9.45
N GLY A 382 -11.16 -3.36 -8.75
CA GLY A 382 -11.36 -4.50 -7.87
C GLY A 382 -10.15 -5.42 -7.86
N ASN A 383 -10.38 -6.70 -7.58
CA ASN A 383 -9.35 -7.73 -7.49
C ASN A 383 -9.82 -9.04 -8.13
N ARG A 384 -8.95 -9.67 -8.94
CA ARG A 384 -9.03 -11.09 -9.30
C ARG A 384 -8.39 -11.87 -8.16
N ILE A 385 -9.09 -12.86 -7.63
CA ILE A 385 -8.67 -13.67 -6.51
C ILE A 385 -8.65 -15.12 -6.95
N ALA A 386 -7.51 -15.78 -6.78
CA ALA A 386 -7.40 -17.23 -6.81
C ALA A 386 -7.18 -17.74 -5.38
N MET A 387 -8.02 -18.68 -4.92
CA MET A 387 -7.96 -19.21 -3.56
C MET A 387 -8.12 -20.73 -3.56
N ALA A 388 -7.31 -21.41 -2.75
CA ALA A 388 -7.50 -22.83 -2.45
C ALA A 388 -8.09 -22.97 -1.04
N ILE A 389 -9.27 -23.59 -0.96
CA ILE A 389 -9.91 -24.02 0.28
C ILE A 389 -9.52 -25.47 0.53
N ARG A 390 -8.64 -25.70 1.49
CA ARG A 390 -8.04 -27.00 1.78
C ARG A 390 -8.81 -27.77 2.85
N SER A 391 -8.46 -29.05 3.02
CA SER A 391 -9.02 -29.94 4.05
C SER A 391 -10.56 -29.98 4.01
N LEU A 392 -11.12 -30.13 2.82
CA LEU A 392 -12.54 -30.41 2.67
C LEU A 392 -12.84 -31.82 3.20
N PRO A 393 -14.07 -32.08 3.69
CA PRO A 393 -14.50 -33.42 4.06
C PRO A 393 -14.20 -34.48 2.99
N GLU A 394 -13.57 -35.58 3.39
CA GLU A 394 -13.14 -36.64 2.48
C GLU A 394 -14.31 -37.51 2.03
N ASP A 395 -15.28 -37.75 2.93
CA ASP A 395 -16.46 -38.55 2.66
C ASP A 395 -17.41 -37.85 1.68
N GLU A 396 -17.66 -38.49 0.54
CA GLU A 396 -18.61 -38.02 -0.49
C GLU A 396 -20.04 -37.93 0.07
N LYS A 397 -20.37 -38.73 1.09
CA LYS A 397 -21.65 -38.64 1.81
C LYS A 397 -21.76 -37.40 2.68
N GLU A 398 -20.63 -36.88 3.18
CA GLU A 398 -20.61 -35.66 4.01
C GLU A 398 -20.65 -34.41 3.13
N LEU A 399 -19.86 -34.42 2.04
CA LEU A 399 -19.79 -33.34 1.07
C LEU A 399 -19.50 -33.87 -0.35
N SER A 400 -20.57 -33.99 -1.13
CA SER A 400 -20.49 -34.42 -2.53
C SER A 400 -19.98 -33.32 -3.45
N GLU A 401 -19.37 -33.71 -4.57
CA GLU A 401 -18.96 -32.73 -5.59
C GLU A 401 -20.16 -31.96 -6.15
N LYS A 402 -21.33 -32.61 -6.26
CA LYS A 402 -22.58 -31.99 -6.71
C LYS A 402 -23.03 -30.87 -5.76
N GLU A 403 -22.97 -31.09 -4.45
CA GLU A 403 -23.31 -30.09 -3.45
C GLU A 403 -22.35 -28.89 -3.47
N ILE A 404 -21.05 -29.13 -3.64
CA ILE A 404 -20.06 -28.05 -3.80
C ILE A 404 -20.40 -27.23 -5.04
N ARG A 405 -20.63 -27.88 -6.19
CA ARG A 405 -20.98 -27.20 -7.45
C ARG A 405 -22.26 -26.37 -7.32
N GLN A 406 -23.29 -26.90 -6.66
CA GLN A 406 -24.54 -26.18 -6.40
C GLN A 406 -24.34 -24.98 -5.48
N THR A 407 -23.54 -25.13 -4.43
CA THR A 407 -23.26 -24.07 -3.45
C THR A 407 -22.46 -22.93 -4.09
N VAL A 408 -21.45 -23.25 -4.91
CA VAL A 408 -20.68 -22.25 -5.66
C VAL A 408 -21.56 -21.50 -6.67
N ARG A 409 -22.43 -22.20 -7.41
CA ARG A 409 -23.39 -21.56 -8.34
C ARG A 409 -24.39 -20.65 -7.62
N SER A 410 -24.90 -21.10 -6.47
CA SER A 410 -25.78 -20.25 -5.65
C SER A 410 -25.03 -19.01 -5.16
N TRP A 411 -23.79 -19.15 -4.71
CA TRP A 411 -22.96 -18.04 -4.27
C TRP A 411 -22.63 -17.06 -5.40
N GLU A 412 -22.31 -17.56 -6.60
CA GLU A 412 -22.10 -16.74 -7.80
C GLU A 412 -23.36 -15.94 -8.18
N THR A 413 -24.52 -16.59 -8.17
CA THR A 413 -25.78 -15.98 -8.60
C THR A 413 -26.44 -15.12 -7.54
N ARG A 414 -26.26 -15.40 -6.25
CA ARG A 414 -26.91 -14.66 -5.15
C ARG A 414 -25.99 -13.62 -4.54
N GLY A 415 -24.68 -13.86 -4.54
CA GLY A 415 -23.70 -12.98 -3.93
C GLY A 415 -23.59 -13.15 -2.42
N PHE A 416 -23.12 -12.09 -1.76
CA PHE A 416 -22.86 -12.03 -0.32
C PHE A 416 -23.16 -10.64 0.24
N ILE A 417 -23.41 -10.57 1.55
CA ILE A 417 -23.55 -9.28 2.26
C ILE A 417 -22.18 -8.61 2.31
N ASN A 418 -22.08 -7.39 1.82
CA ASN A 418 -20.83 -6.68 1.61
C ASN A 418 -20.25 -6.06 2.90
N PHE A 419 -20.13 -6.85 3.97
CA PHE A 419 -19.57 -6.42 5.25
C PHE A 419 -18.15 -5.90 5.13
N TYR A 420 -17.79 -4.99 6.02
CA TYR A 420 -16.39 -4.71 6.33
C TYR A 420 -15.84 -5.88 7.14
N GLY A 421 -14.76 -6.51 6.68
CA GLY A 421 -14.17 -7.67 7.34
C GLY A 421 -13.40 -7.36 8.63
N LEU A 422 -13.18 -8.40 9.43
CA LEU A 422 -12.56 -8.33 10.77
C LEU A 422 -11.20 -7.64 10.79
N HIS A 423 -10.44 -7.72 9.70
CA HIS A 423 -9.12 -7.09 9.57
C HIS A 423 -9.14 -5.55 9.74
N ARG A 424 -10.30 -4.90 9.57
CA ARG A 424 -10.49 -3.45 9.74
C ARG A 424 -10.79 -3.04 11.18
N PHE A 425 -11.16 -3.99 12.04
CA PHE A 425 -11.61 -3.72 13.41
C PHE A 425 -10.49 -3.82 14.44
N GLY A 426 -9.27 -4.14 13.99
CA GLY A 426 -8.10 -4.33 14.83
C GLY A 426 -7.89 -5.81 15.17
N ASN A 427 -7.20 -6.06 16.26
CA ASN A 427 -7.01 -7.38 16.85
C ASN A 427 -7.92 -7.53 18.08
N ALA A 428 -8.04 -8.74 18.63
CA ALA A 428 -8.89 -8.94 19.82
C ALA A 428 -8.48 -8.07 21.00
N SER A 429 -7.20 -7.67 21.03
CA SER A 429 -6.64 -6.88 22.10
C SER A 429 -7.26 -5.47 22.08
N THR A 430 -7.23 -4.75 20.96
CA THR A 430 -7.78 -3.39 20.84
C THR A 430 -8.82 -3.28 19.73
N SER A 431 -10.11 -3.19 20.11
CA SER A 431 -11.20 -2.94 19.15
C SER A 431 -11.22 -1.47 18.70
N TYR A 432 -10.85 -1.24 17.45
CA TYR A 432 -10.66 0.12 16.90
C TYR A 432 -11.95 0.94 16.79
N HIS A 433 -13.11 0.29 16.55
CA HIS A 433 -14.40 1.00 16.54
C HIS A 433 -14.76 1.58 17.92
N LEU A 434 -14.33 0.94 19.02
CA LEU A 434 -14.55 1.47 20.37
C LEU A 434 -13.69 2.70 20.64
N LEU A 435 -12.46 2.73 20.13
CA LEU A 435 -11.62 3.94 20.13
C LEU A 435 -12.28 5.05 19.32
N GLY A 436 -12.75 4.74 18.09
CA GLY A 436 -13.49 5.68 17.26
C GLY A 436 -14.71 6.26 17.96
N ARG A 437 -15.51 5.42 18.62
CA ARG A 437 -16.65 5.85 19.44
C ARG A 437 -16.23 6.79 20.57
N ALA A 438 -15.20 6.43 21.34
CA ALA A 438 -14.71 7.28 22.43
C ALA A 438 -14.21 8.64 21.92
N MET A 439 -13.51 8.65 20.77
CA MET A 439 -13.04 9.87 20.12
C MET A 439 -14.19 10.76 19.65
N LEU A 440 -15.23 10.17 19.03
CA LEU A 440 -16.42 10.92 18.59
C LEU A 440 -17.20 11.50 19.77
N ARG A 441 -17.18 10.85 20.93
CA ARG A 441 -17.76 11.38 22.18
C ARG A 441 -16.87 12.40 22.90
N LYS A 442 -15.67 12.69 22.38
CA LYS A 442 -14.61 13.46 23.06
C LYS A 442 -14.20 12.87 24.43
N ASP A 443 -14.47 11.59 24.66
CA ASP A 443 -14.05 10.87 25.88
C ASP A 443 -12.63 10.32 25.68
N TYR A 444 -11.66 11.23 25.65
CA TYR A 444 -10.25 10.88 25.46
C TYR A 444 -9.69 10.09 26.65
N LYS A 445 -10.28 10.22 27.84
CA LYS A 445 -9.93 9.41 29.01
C LYS A 445 -10.23 7.94 28.73
N LEU A 446 -11.43 7.62 28.24
CA LEU A 446 -11.78 6.28 27.82
C LEU A 446 -10.91 5.80 26.65
N ALA A 447 -10.62 6.66 25.67
CA ALA A 447 -9.77 6.29 24.54
C ALA A 447 -8.33 5.89 24.98
N VAL A 448 -7.71 6.68 25.86
CA VAL A 448 -6.40 6.36 26.45
C VAL A 448 -6.47 5.08 27.28
N LEU A 449 -7.54 4.88 28.06
CA LEU A 449 -7.73 3.66 28.85
C LEU A 449 -7.91 2.41 27.99
N LEU A 450 -8.72 2.48 26.92
CA LEU A 450 -8.92 1.39 25.99
C LEU A 450 -7.62 0.99 25.28
N LEU A 451 -6.81 2.00 24.93
CA LEU A 451 -5.54 1.77 24.26
C LEU A 451 -4.46 1.23 25.19
N LEU A 452 -4.40 1.66 26.46
CA LEU A 452 -3.31 1.32 27.38
C LEU A 452 -3.63 0.20 28.38
N ARG A 453 -4.88 -0.25 28.48
CA ARG A 453 -5.25 -1.36 29.39
C ARG A 453 -4.56 -2.67 28.99
N PRO A 454 -4.13 -3.51 29.95
CA PRO A 454 -3.67 -4.87 29.68
C PRO A 454 -4.76 -5.70 28.98
N GLN A 455 -4.39 -6.50 27.98
CA GLN A 455 -5.33 -7.28 27.18
C GLN A 455 -4.98 -8.77 27.22
N GLU A 456 -5.97 -9.63 26.96
CA GLU A 456 -5.77 -11.07 26.83
C GLU A 456 -5.14 -11.42 25.47
N GLY A 457 -4.28 -12.43 25.44
CA GLY A 457 -3.54 -12.84 24.24
C GLY A 457 -2.39 -11.92 23.80
N GLU A 458 -2.15 -10.78 24.49
CA GLU A 458 -0.95 -9.97 24.25
C GLU A 458 0.32 -10.68 24.73
N ALA A 459 1.45 -10.36 24.07
CA ALA A 459 2.76 -10.86 24.48
C ALA A 459 3.07 -10.50 25.95
N SER A 460 3.70 -11.42 26.68
CA SER A 460 3.82 -11.35 28.14
C SER A 460 4.46 -10.04 28.63
N LYS A 461 5.51 -9.56 27.96
CA LYS A 461 6.21 -8.31 28.32
C LYS A 461 5.44 -7.06 27.94
N ILE A 462 4.64 -7.10 26.87
CA ILE A 462 3.75 -5.99 26.49
C ILE A 462 2.64 -5.86 27.54
N ARG A 463 2.04 -6.99 27.94
CA ARG A 463 1.05 -7.03 29.02
C ARG A 463 1.62 -6.52 30.34
N ALA A 464 2.83 -6.93 30.70
CA ALA A 464 3.52 -6.44 31.90
C ALA A 464 3.78 -4.94 31.85
N ALA A 465 4.14 -4.37 30.70
CA ALA A 465 4.32 -2.93 30.53
C ALA A 465 3.02 -2.14 30.77
N ARG A 466 1.91 -2.63 30.21
CA ARG A 466 0.57 -2.04 30.42
C ARG A 466 0.10 -2.17 31.87
N GLU A 467 0.39 -3.31 32.50
CA GLU A 467 0.07 -3.55 33.90
C GLU A 467 0.85 -2.60 34.82
N HIS A 468 2.15 -2.44 34.56
CA HIS A 468 3.01 -1.52 35.29
C HIS A 468 2.48 -0.09 35.21
N PHE A 469 2.12 0.37 34.01
CA PHE A 469 1.51 1.68 33.81
C PHE A 469 0.16 1.81 34.54
N ARG A 470 -0.67 0.77 34.51
CA ARG A 470 -1.98 0.75 35.18
C ARG A 470 -1.83 0.96 36.70
N GLN A 471 -0.88 0.26 37.32
CA GLN A 471 -0.65 0.27 38.77
C GLN A 471 0.08 1.54 39.24
N HIS A 472 1.15 1.94 38.57
CA HIS A 472 2.08 2.96 39.07
C HIS A 472 1.95 4.32 38.38
N LYS A 473 1.23 4.41 37.25
CA LYS A 473 1.18 5.60 36.38
C LYS A 473 2.57 6.09 35.92
N ASP A 474 3.59 5.25 36.00
CA ASP A 474 4.95 5.57 35.57
C ASP A 474 5.07 5.47 34.05
N VAL A 475 4.94 6.63 33.41
CA VAL A 475 5.04 6.80 31.95
C VAL A 475 6.44 6.46 31.43
N ALA A 476 7.50 6.83 32.17
CA ALA A 476 8.87 6.67 31.71
C ALA A 476 9.31 5.20 31.73
N ALA A 477 8.90 4.43 32.74
CA ALA A 477 9.09 2.97 32.73
C ALA A 477 8.30 2.30 31.61
N ALA A 478 7.02 2.66 31.44
CA ALA A 478 6.18 2.08 30.40
C ALA A 478 6.76 2.31 28.98
N LEU A 479 7.28 3.51 28.70
CA LEU A 479 7.94 3.83 27.42
C LEU A 479 9.23 3.04 27.17
N ARG A 480 9.96 2.64 28.23
CA ARG A 480 11.15 1.78 28.10
C ARG A 480 10.78 0.32 27.86
N MET A 481 9.66 -0.13 28.41
CA MET A 481 9.18 -1.51 28.27
C MET A 481 8.41 -1.75 26.95
N LEU A 482 7.71 -0.74 26.43
CA LEU A 482 6.93 -0.89 25.19
C LEU A 482 7.80 -0.85 23.93
N PRO A 483 7.68 -1.84 23.04
CA PRO A 483 8.48 -1.92 21.82
C PRO A 483 8.08 -0.83 20.80
N PRO A 484 9.00 -0.39 19.93
CA PRO A 484 8.80 0.74 19.04
C PRO A 484 7.73 0.53 17.95
N PHE A 485 7.30 -0.71 17.69
CA PHE A 485 6.23 -0.99 16.72
C PHE A 485 4.82 -0.67 17.26
N LEU A 486 4.65 -0.49 18.57
CA LEU A 486 3.40 -0.03 19.19
C LEU A 486 3.30 1.50 19.13
N VAL A 487 3.17 2.00 17.90
CA VAL A 487 3.20 3.44 17.60
C VAL A 487 2.10 4.21 18.34
N PRO A 488 0.82 3.81 18.33
CA PRO A 488 -0.23 4.54 19.04
C PRO A 488 0.02 4.62 20.55
N GLU A 489 0.34 3.49 21.19
CA GLU A 489 0.54 3.39 22.63
C GLU A 489 1.68 4.27 23.10
N ARG A 490 2.81 4.19 22.39
CA ARG A 490 4.00 4.99 22.70
C ARG A 490 3.73 6.48 22.48
N ALA A 491 3.04 6.85 21.40
CA ALA A 491 2.69 8.25 21.14
C ALA A 491 1.80 8.82 22.25
N VAL A 492 0.83 8.05 22.75
CA VAL A 492 -0.01 8.48 23.89
C VAL A 492 0.84 8.67 25.15
N LEU A 493 1.70 7.71 25.48
CA LEU A 493 2.58 7.83 26.65
C LEU A 493 3.54 9.01 26.54
N GLU A 494 4.14 9.25 25.37
CA GLU A 494 4.97 10.43 25.10
C GLU A 494 4.18 11.73 25.31
N GLY A 495 2.92 11.76 24.87
CA GLY A 495 2.03 12.89 25.09
C GLY A 495 1.67 13.10 26.57
N LEU A 496 1.42 12.04 27.32
CA LEU A 496 1.20 12.10 28.78
C LEU A 496 2.46 12.57 29.52
N GLN A 497 3.64 12.17 29.05
CA GLN A 497 4.92 12.65 29.60
C GLN A 497 5.11 14.15 29.36
N GLN A 498 4.70 14.64 28.19
CA GLN A 498 4.88 16.03 27.79
C GLN A 498 3.85 16.98 28.43
N HIS A 499 2.59 16.54 28.55
CA HIS A 499 1.46 17.41 28.90
C HIS A 499 0.85 17.11 30.29
N GLY A 500 1.28 16.03 30.95
CA GLY A 500 0.74 15.59 32.23
C GLY A 500 -0.20 14.38 32.12
N ILE A 501 -0.35 13.64 33.23
CA ILE A 501 -1.06 12.35 33.27
C ILE A 501 -2.57 12.47 33.01
N ASP A 502 -3.15 13.64 33.30
CA ASP A 502 -4.59 13.92 33.12
C ASP A 502 -4.89 14.60 31.77
N ALA A 503 -3.86 14.96 30.99
CA ALA A 503 -4.01 15.64 29.70
C ALA A 503 -4.34 14.66 28.55
N HIS A 504 -5.40 13.86 28.71
CA HIS A 504 -5.73 12.74 27.82
C HIS A 504 -5.96 13.15 26.35
N GLU A 505 -6.62 14.29 26.10
CA GLU A 505 -6.88 14.77 24.74
C GLU A 505 -5.57 15.15 24.02
N LEU A 506 -4.72 15.95 24.66
CA LEU A 506 -3.42 16.34 24.12
C LEU A 506 -2.53 15.12 23.89
N ALA A 507 -2.54 14.18 24.83
CA ALA A 507 -1.81 12.93 24.71
C ALA A 507 -2.29 12.07 23.53
N PHE A 508 -3.59 11.92 23.37
CA PHE A 508 -4.17 11.17 22.26
C PHE A 508 -3.89 11.84 20.91
N ASN A 509 -3.88 13.17 20.86
CA ASN A 509 -3.57 13.93 19.65
C ASN A 509 -2.13 13.77 19.16
N ASN A 510 -1.22 13.27 20.00
CA ASN A 510 0.14 12.90 19.61
C ASN A 510 0.18 11.67 18.67
N ILE A 511 -0.89 10.86 18.63
CA ILE A 511 -1.02 9.78 17.65
C ILE A 511 -1.06 10.39 16.22
N PRO A 512 -0.30 9.85 15.26
CA PRO A 512 -0.33 10.30 13.88
C PRO A 512 -1.76 10.38 13.32
N LYS A 513 -2.09 11.52 12.69
CA LYS A 513 -3.45 11.80 12.17
C LYS A 513 -4.07 10.65 11.37
N PRO A 514 -3.35 9.96 10.45
CA PRO A 514 -3.94 8.85 9.69
C PRO A 514 -4.48 7.70 10.55
N LEU A 515 -3.80 7.37 11.67
CA LEU A 515 -4.25 6.32 12.58
C LEU A 515 -5.50 6.76 13.34
N ARG A 516 -5.55 8.03 13.77
CA ARG A 516 -6.74 8.61 14.41
C ARG A 516 -7.94 8.61 13.47
N THR A 517 -7.76 9.02 12.22
CA THR A 517 -8.82 8.96 11.20
C THR A 517 -9.33 7.52 11.02
N SER A 518 -8.43 6.54 10.94
CA SER A 518 -8.82 5.13 10.81
C SER A 518 -9.71 4.63 11.96
N TYR A 519 -9.52 5.08 13.20
CA TYR A 519 -10.40 4.66 14.31
C TYR A 519 -11.83 5.16 14.12
N VAL A 520 -11.99 6.40 13.65
CA VAL A 520 -13.29 6.98 13.32
C VAL A 520 -13.94 6.24 12.15
N ASP A 521 -13.18 5.98 11.08
CA ASP A 521 -13.66 5.21 9.93
C ASP A 521 -14.12 3.80 10.35
N THR A 522 -13.38 3.15 11.25
CA THR A 522 -13.75 1.83 11.78
C THR A 522 -15.05 1.87 12.59
N TYR A 523 -15.37 2.98 13.28
CA TYR A 523 -16.68 3.14 13.92
C TYR A 523 -17.80 3.26 12.88
N GLN A 524 -17.62 4.05 11.81
CA GLN A 524 -18.60 4.12 10.71
C GLN A 524 -18.83 2.74 10.08
N ASN A 525 -17.77 1.95 9.89
CA ASN A 525 -17.85 0.57 9.38
C ASN A 525 -18.62 -0.36 10.32
N PHE A 526 -18.43 -0.24 11.65
CA PHE A 526 -19.19 -1.01 12.65
C PHE A 526 -20.68 -0.70 12.55
N VAL A 527 -21.04 0.59 12.53
CA VAL A 527 -22.43 1.03 12.41
C VAL A 527 -23.05 0.50 11.12
N TRP A 528 -22.33 0.57 10.01
CA TRP A 528 -22.80 0.04 8.73
C TRP A 528 -23.05 -1.48 8.78
N ASN A 529 -22.12 -2.24 9.36
CA ASN A 529 -22.26 -3.70 9.51
C ASN A 529 -23.52 -4.06 10.32
N GLU A 530 -23.73 -3.43 11.47
CA GLU A 530 -24.93 -3.61 12.30
C GLU A 530 -26.24 -3.35 11.51
N MET A 531 -26.25 -2.26 10.72
CA MET A 531 -27.43 -1.88 9.93
C MET A 531 -27.64 -2.81 8.73
N ALA A 532 -26.57 -3.30 8.10
CA ALA A 532 -26.64 -4.31 7.06
C ALA A 532 -27.18 -5.65 7.60
N SER A 533 -26.70 -6.09 8.76
CA SER A 533 -27.20 -7.27 9.47
C SER A 533 -28.69 -7.14 9.80
N MET A 534 -29.10 -6.00 10.35
CA MET A 534 -30.52 -5.72 10.63
C MET A 534 -31.36 -5.72 9.35
N ARG A 535 -30.90 -5.09 8.27
CA ARG A 535 -31.63 -5.00 7.00
C ARG A 535 -31.85 -6.37 6.37
N VAL A 536 -30.88 -7.26 6.41
CA VAL A 536 -31.03 -8.62 5.87
C VAL A 536 -31.84 -9.52 6.80
N ALA A 537 -31.80 -9.31 8.12
CA ALA A 537 -32.55 -10.12 9.07
C ALA A 537 -34.06 -9.78 9.13
N LYS A 538 -34.42 -8.50 9.00
CA LYS A 538 -35.82 -8.05 9.15
C LYS A 538 -36.63 -8.02 7.86
N PHE A 539 -35.97 -7.77 6.74
CA PHE A 539 -36.62 -7.54 5.45
C PHE A 539 -36.20 -8.60 4.43
N SER A 540 -36.77 -8.55 3.22
CA SER A 540 -36.39 -9.48 2.14
C SER A 540 -34.89 -9.45 1.86
N SER A 541 -34.28 -10.63 1.74
CA SER A 541 -32.88 -10.81 1.36
C SER A 541 -32.66 -10.89 -0.16
N THR A 542 -33.73 -10.78 -0.96
CA THR A 542 -33.69 -10.85 -2.42
C THR A 542 -34.17 -9.59 -3.11
N SER A 543 -35.14 -8.90 -2.52
CA SER A 543 -35.81 -7.75 -3.14
C SER A 543 -35.51 -6.48 -2.37
N ALA A 544 -35.46 -5.35 -3.09
CA ALA A 544 -35.47 -4.05 -2.46
C ALA A 544 -36.81 -3.83 -1.73
N VAL A 545 -36.82 -2.94 -0.72
CA VAL A 545 -38.04 -2.56 0.00
C VAL A 545 -38.22 -1.06 0.02
N VAL A 546 -39.45 -0.61 0.27
CA VAL A 546 -39.78 0.81 0.41
C VAL A 546 -38.88 1.46 1.48
N GLY A 547 -38.36 2.64 1.17
CA GLY A 547 -37.43 3.39 1.99
C GLY A 547 -35.96 2.99 1.86
N ASP A 548 -35.63 1.91 1.12
CA ASP A 548 -34.23 1.63 0.74
C ASP A 548 -33.67 2.75 -0.16
N LEU A 549 -32.35 2.88 -0.18
CA LEU A 549 -31.65 3.85 -1.02
C LEU A 549 -30.96 3.12 -2.18
N VAL A 550 -30.97 3.73 -3.36
CA VAL A 550 -30.26 3.26 -4.56
C VAL A 550 -29.45 4.41 -5.17
N LEU A 551 -28.33 4.12 -5.83
CA LEU A 551 -27.53 5.14 -6.50
C LEU A 551 -28.24 5.60 -7.79
N VAL A 552 -28.34 6.91 -8.00
CA VAL A 552 -28.86 7.45 -9.26
C VAL A 552 -27.80 7.23 -10.34
N GLN A 553 -28.13 6.42 -11.34
CA GLN A 553 -27.28 6.27 -12.52
C GLN A 553 -27.33 7.56 -13.32
N ASN A 554 -26.35 8.43 -13.11
CA ASN A 554 -26.09 9.51 -14.03
C ASN A 554 -25.59 8.89 -15.33
N ASP A 555 -26.50 8.78 -16.30
CA ASP A 555 -26.25 8.34 -17.66
C ASP A 555 -25.28 9.35 -18.31
N THR A 556 -23.99 9.17 -18.04
CA THR A 556 -22.88 10.01 -18.53
C THR A 556 -22.78 10.00 -20.06
N SER A 557 -23.61 9.22 -20.74
CA SER A 557 -23.81 9.21 -22.19
C SER A 557 -24.59 10.44 -22.72
N LYS A 558 -25.39 11.14 -21.89
CA LYS A 558 -26.24 12.27 -22.34
C LYS A 558 -25.73 13.67 -22.00
N LEU A 559 -24.67 13.79 -21.20
CA LEU A 559 -24.04 15.07 -20.82
C LEU A 559 -22.97 15.57 -21.82
N SER A 560 -22.78 14.90 -22.97
CA SER A 560 -21.81 15.31 -24.00
C SER A 560 -22.42 16.09 -25.19
N LYS A 561 -23.72 16.41 -25.19
CA LYS A 561 -24.40 17.02 -26.34
C LYS A 561 -25.11 18.37 -26.12
N LYS A 562 -24.94 19.04 -24.98
CA LYS A 562 -25.43 20.43 -24.80
C LYS A 562 -24.42 21.31 -24.08
N SER A 563 -23.30 21.59 -24.74
CA SER A 563 -22.49 22.79 -24.52
C SER A 563 -21.50 22.96 -25.68
N SER A 564 -22.03 23.13 -26.89
CA SER A 564 -21.24 23.52 -28.06
C SER A 564 -21.97 24.65 -28.77
N GLU A 565 -22.00 25.82 -28.16
CA GLU A 565 -22.04 27.09 -28.89
C GLU A 565 -21.70 28.23 -27.92
N SER A 566 -20.76 29.08 -28.34
CA SER A 566 -20.32 30.35 -27.73
C SER A 566 -19.64 30.32 -26.36
N ALA A 567 -18.32 30.05 -26.33
CA ALA A 567 -17.36 30.72 -25.45
C ALA A 567 -15.91 30.48 -25.94
N GLU A 568 -15.12 31.54 -26.02
CA GLU A 568 -13.71 31.59 -26.42
C GLU A 568 -12.78 30.57 -25.73
N PRO A 569 -11.62 30.21 -26.34
CA PRO A 569 -10.73 29.19 -25.82
C PRO A 569 -9.96 29.70 -24.58
N ALA A 570 -10.53 29.51 -23.40
CA ALA A 570 -9.82 29.71 -22.14
C ALA A 570 -8.67 28.68 -22.01
N ARG A 571 -7.43 29.18 -21.98
CA ARG A 571 -6.19 28.43 -21.73
C ARG A 571 -6.31 27.55 -20.47
N LYS A 572 -6.49 26.23 -20.64
CA LYS A 572 -6.40 25.26 -19.53
C LYS A 572 -4.94 25.11 -19.08
N ARG A 573 -4.51 25.96 -18.14
CA ARG A 573 -3.26 25.74 -17.38
C ARG A 573 -3.41 24.48 -16.53
N MET A 574 -2.52 23.51 -16.71
CA MET A 574 -2.39 22.34 -15.83
C MET A 574 -2.00 22.82 -14.43
N ARG A 575 -2.95 22.82 -13.49
CA ARG A 575 -2.67 23.03 -12.06
C ARG A 575 -1.92 21.81 -11.51
N THR A 576 -0.60 21.89 -11.42
CA THR A 576 0.23 21.05 -10.56
C THR A 576 0.24 21.61 -9.14
N GLY A 577 -0.91 21.55 -8.48
CA GLY A 577 -1.06 21.92 -7.07
C GLY A 577 -1.90 20.87 -6.34
N LYS A 578 -1.57 20.61 -5.07
CA LYS A 578 -2.37 19.80 -4.13
C LYS A 578 -3.82 20.32 -4.09
N SER A 579 -4.65 19.82 -5.00
CA SER A 579 -6.10 19.86 -4.89
C SER A 579 -6.48 18.41 -4.76
N THR A 580 -6.57 17.91 -3.52
CA THR A 580 -7.32 16.69 -3.23
C THR A 580 -8.68 16.90 -3.86
N ARG A 581 -8.96 16.19 -4.96
CA ARG A 581 -10.24 16.24 -5.65
C ARG A 581 -11.26 15.80 -4.60
N ARG A 582 -12.08 16.73 -4.10
CA ARG A 582 -13.16 16.41 -3.15
C ARG A 582 -14.02 15.37 -3.87
N GLN A 583 -14.12 14.16 -3.31
CA GLN A 583 -14.96 13.12 -3.89
C GLN A 583 -16.37 13.70 -3.99
N VAL A 584 -16.91 13.75 -5.20
CA VAL A 584 -18.28 14.19 -5.42
C VAL A 584 -19.16 13.13 -4.77
N MET A 585 -19.98 13.53 -3.79
CA MET A 585 -20.93 12.62 -3.17
C MET A 585 -21.90 12.11 -4.23
N PRO A 586 -22.05 10.79 -4.38
CA PRO A 586 -22.96 10.26 -5.37
C PRO A 586 -24.40 10.54 -4.94
N GLU A 587 -25.24 10.86 -5.92
CA GLU A 587 -26.66 11.11 -5.71
C GLU A 587 -27.39 9.79 -5.47
N VAL A 588 -28.32 9.81 -4.50
CA VAL A 588 -29.13 8.64 -4.14
C VAL A 588 -30.62 8.94 -4.28
N MET A 589 -31.35 7.95 -4.75
CA MET A 589 -32.80 7.93 -4.79
C MET A 589 -33.31 7.02 -3.68
N GLU A 590 -34.42 7.42 -3.06
CA GLU A 590 -35.13 6.58 -2.11
C GLU A 590 -36.26 5.85 -2.83
N LEU A 591 -36.44 4.57 -2.50
CA LEU A 591 -37.47 3.75 -3.09
C LEU A 591 -38.83 3.99 -2.44
N THR A 592 -39.85 4.09 -3.26
CA THR A 592 -41.26 4.27 -2.90
C THR A 592 -42.07 3.08 -3.41
N GLU A 593 -43.33 2.95 -2.99
CA GLU A 593 -44.23 1.91 -3.51
C GLU A 593 -44.35 1.93 -5.05
N ALA A 594 -44.15 3.10 -5.68
CA ALA A 594 -44.28 3.25 -7.14
C ALA A 594 -43.09 2.69 -7.95
N ASN A 595 -41.90 2.54 -7.35
CA ASN A 595 -40.69 2.16 -8.10
C ASN A 595 -39.89 1.02 -7.47
N VAL A 596 -40.24 0.53 -6.27
CA VAL A 596 -39.49 -0.51 -5.56
C VAL A 596 -39.31 -1.80 -6.38
N ASP A 597 -40.31 -2.18 -7.17
CA ASP A 597 -40.27 -3.39 -8.01
C ASP A 597 -39.28 -3.31 -9.19
N GLN A 598 -38.73 -2.12 -9.48
CA GLN A 598 -37.73 -1.91 -10.52
C GLN A 598 -36.30 -2.23 -10.04
N TYR A 599 -36.12 -2.44 -8.73
CA TYR A 599 -34.81 -2.57 -8.11
C TYR A 599 -34.66 -3.90 -7.36
N SER A 600 -33.44 -4.42 -7.35
CA SER A 600 -33.06 -5.62 -6.62
C SER A 600 -32.29 -5.28 -5.34
N ILE A 601 -32.07 -6.28 -4.49
CA ILE A 601 -31.23 -6.11 -3.29
C ILE A 601 -29.77 -5.69 -3.61
N GLU A 602 -29.29 -5.91 -4.84
CA GLU A 602 -27.94 -5.50 -5.27
C GLU A 602 -27.82 -4.00 -5.50
N ASP A 603 -28.92 -3.36 -5.91
CA ASP A 603 -28.97 -1.92 -6.17
C ASP A 603 -29.00 -1.13 -4.85
N VAL A 604 -29.45 -1.78 -3.77
CA VAL A 604 -29.60 -1.18 -2.44
C VAL A 604 -28.23 -0.80 -1.87
N VAL A 605 -28.12 0.45 -1.46
CA VAL A 605 -26.99 1.01 -0.73
C VAL A 605 -27.40 1.43 0.68
N LEU A 606 -26.46 1.28 1.62
CA LEU A 606 -26.59 1.82 2.97
C LEU A 606 -25.52 2.91 3.19
N PRO A 607 -25.86 3.99 3.92
CA PRO A 607 -24.92 5.07 4.17
C PRO A 607 -23.89 4.70 5.25
N LEU A 608 -22.63 5.09 5.06
CA LEU A 608 -21.71 5.27 6.18
C LEU A 608 -22.14 6.52 6.96
N PRO A 609 -22.26 6.46 8.30
CA PRO A 609 -22.76 7.59 9.08
C PRO A 609 -21.98 8.87 8.83
N GLY A 610 -22.67 9.92 8.41
CA GLY A 610 -22.07 11.23 8.13
C GLY A 610 -23.12 12.32 8.09
N HIS A 611 -22.68 13.57 8.12
CA HIS A 611 -23.58 14.73 8.13
C HIS A 611 -24.11 15.09 6.73
N SER A 612 -23.44 14.64 5.66
CA SER A 612 -23.79 14.97 4.27
C SER A 612 -24.50 13.83 3.52
N VAL A 613 -24.91 12.76 4.20
CA VAL A 613 -25.61 11.60 3.61
C VAL A 613 -27.09 11.58 3.97
N LYS A 614 -27.89 11.01 3.08
CA LYS A 614 -29.29 10.67 3.29
C LYS A 614 -29.36 9.31 3.99
N TYR A 615 -30.27 9.20 4.96
CA TYR A 615 -30.58 7.95 5.63
C TYR A 615 -31.87 7.34 5.08
N PRO A 616 -32.00 6.00 5.05
CA PRO A 616 -33.27 5.33 4.74
C PRO A 616 -34.41 5.85 5.61
N THR A 617 -35.65 5.87 5.11
CA THR A 617 -36.82 6.31 5.89
C THR A 617 -37.52 5.17 6.62
N ASN A 618 -37.21 3.93 6.26
CA ASN A 618 -37.71 2.72 6.90
C ASN A 618 -37.06 2.47 8.29
N GLU A 619 -37.38 1.32 8.89
CA GLU A 619 -36.88 0.95 10.23
C GLU A 619 -35.34 0.94 10.34
N VAL A 620 -34.62 0.73 9.23
CA VAL A 620 -33.15 0.76 9.23
C VAL A 620 -32.65 2.18 9.55
N GLY A 621 -33.24 3.21 8.94
CA GLY A 621 -32.91 4.60 9.26
C GLY A 621 -33.28 5.00 10.69
N ALA A 622 -34.38 4.47 11.22
CA ALA A 622 -34.71 4.64 12.64
C ALA A 622 -33.65 3.99 13.55
N ALA A 623 -33.13 2.81 13.18
CA ALA A 623 -32.07 2.13 13.91
C ALA A 623 -30.73 2.87 13.87
N TYR A 624 -30.34 3.46 12.72
CA TYR A 624 -29.17 4.34 12.63
C TYR A 624 -29.24 5.45 13.68
N ARG A 625 -30.36 6.20 13.71
CA ARG A 625 -30.58 7.30 14.66
C ARG A 625 -30.55 6.83 16.11
N LYS A 626 -31.21 5.71 16.41
CA LYS A 626 -31.23 5.10 17.75
C LYS A 626 -29.82 4.74 18.21
N MET A 627 -29.02 4.11 17.36
CA MET A 627 -27.67 3.67 17.70
C MET A 627 -26.73 4.86 17.93
N LEU A 628 -26.72 5.85 17.04
CA LEU A 628 -25.91 7.07 17.21
C LEU A 628 -26.29 7.82 18.49
N THR A 629 -27.59 7.94 18.78
CA THR A 629 -28.08 8.56 20.02
C THR A 629 -27.67 7.78 21.26
N THR A 630 -27.78 6.44 21.23
CA THR A 630 -27.38 5.56 22.34
C THR A 630 -25.88 5.65 22.59
N ASP A 631 -25.08 5.75 21.52
CA ASP A 631 -23.64 5.95 21.61
C ASP A 631 -23.25 7.39 21.94
N GLY A 632 -24.19 8.33 22.03
CA GLY A 632 -23.94 9.74 22.37
C GLY A 632 -23.14 10.48 21.30
N ILE A 633 -23.37 10.15 20.02
CA ILE A 633 -22.65 10.73 18.89
C ILE A 633 -23.57 11.68 18.13
N ASP A 634 -23.13 12.92 18.03
CA ASP A 634 -23.71 13.92 17.15
C ASP A 634 -22.77 14.17 15.97
N LEU A 635 -23.19 13.74 14.77
CA LEU A 635 -22.41 13.88 13.55
C LEU A 635 -22.20 15.36 13.16
N ASN A 636 -23.04 16.27 13.64
CA ASN A 636 -22.92 17.72 13.42
C ASN A 636 -22.08 18.43 14.50
N ALA A 637 -21.69 17.77 15.59
CA ALA A 637 -20.92 18.40 16.68
C ALA A 637 -19.40 18.45 16.42
N HIS A 638 -18.94 17.97 15.26
CA HIS A 638 -17.53 17.83 14.91
C HIS A 638 -16.93 18.99 14.09
N PHE A 639 -17.69 20.08 13.93
CA PHE A 639 -17.21 21.34 13.39
C PHE A 639 -16.57 22.17 14.51
N GLY A 640 -15.36 22.67 14.26
CA GLY A 640 -14.70 23.65 15.12
C GLY A 640 -15.42 25.01 15.07
N PRO A 641 -15.09 25.94 16.00
CA PRO A 641 -15.68 27.28 16.04
C PRO A 641 -15.46 28.10 14.75
N ASP A 642 -14.43 27.76 13.98
CA ASP A 642 -14.05 28.33 12.69
C ASP A 642 -14.64 27.57 11.48
N GLY A 643 -15.51 26.58 11.73
CA GLY A 643 -16.03 25.67 10.71
C GLY A 643 -15.04 24.58 10.28
N SER A 644 -13.85 24.48 10.90
CA SER A 644 -12.88 23.44 10.58
C SER A 644 -13.35 22.07 11.08
N GLN A 645 -13.33 21.07 10.22
CA GLN A 645 -13.68 19.71 10.62
C GLN A 645 -12.45 19.01 11.21
N THR A 646 -12.55 18.53 12.46
CA THR A 646 -11.47 17.75 13.09
C THR A 646 -11.30 16.39 12.37
N TYR A 647 -12.42 15.77 12.02
CA TYR A 647 -12.53 14.55 11.23
C TYR A 647 -13.52 14.79 10.09
N LEU A 648 -13.20 14.35 8.88
CA LEU A 648 -14.07 14.48 7.71
C LEU A 648 -15.17 13.42 7.80
N LEU A 649 -16.35 13.81 8.30
CA LEU A 649 -17.50 12.93 8.49
C LEU A 649 -18.59 13.21 7.44
N ASP A 650 -18.20 13.46 6.18
CA ASP A 650 -19.15 13.71 5.09
C ASP A 650 -20.07 12.49 4.87
N GLY A 651 -19.56 11.28 5.17
CA GLY A 651 -20.24 10.01 4.91
C GLY A 651 -20.02 9.53 3.47
N SER A 652 -20.55 8.37 3.14
CA SER A 652 -20.60 7.83 1.77
C SER A 652 -21.68 6.75 1.66
N TYR A 653 -21.86 6.14 0.50
CA TYR A 653 -22.80 5.04 0.30
C TYR A 653 -22.07 3.76 -0.13
N ARG A 654 -22.54 2.63 0.37
CA ARG A 654 -21.98 1.31 0.08
C ARG A 654 -23.10 0.33 -0.23
N HIS A 655 -22.94 -0.41 -1.34
CA HIS A 655 -23.85 -1.49 -1.71
C HIS A 655 -23.94 -2.54 -0.61
N LEU A 656 -25.17 -2.92 -0.28
CA LEU A 656 -25.49 -3.93 0.73
C LEU A 656 -25.05 -5.33 0.29
N VAL A 657 -25.31 -5.68 -0.96
CA VAL A 657 -24.96 -6.98 -1.56
C VAL A 657 -23.98 -6.79 -2.72
N LYS A 658 -23.02 -7.70 -2.83
CA LYS A 658 -22.10 -7.81 -3.97
C LYS A 658 -22.06 -9.24 -4.48
N ARG A 659 -21.81 -9.39 -5.78
CA ARG A 659 -21.66 -10.70 -6.43
C ARG A 659 -20.23 -10.88 -6.93
N PRO A 660 -19.64 -12.06 -6.76
CA PRO A 660 -18.43 -12.40 -7.48
C PRO A 660 -18.74 -12.55 -8.96
N THR A 661 -17.79 -12.20 -9.82
CA THR A 661 -17.94 -12.36 -11.29
C THR A 661 -16.79 -13.15 -11.87
N ARG A 662 -16.94 -13.67 -13.09
CA ARG A 662 -15.94 -14.52 -13.76
C ARG A 662 -15.49 -15.70 -12.87
N VAL A 663 -16.45 -16.36 -12.22
CA VAL A 663 -16.17 -17.45 -11.28
C VAL A 663 -15.77 -18.71 -12.06
N SER A 664 -14.66 -19.32 -11.68
CA SER A 664 -14.24 -20.65 -12.11
C SER A 664 -13.78 -21.46 -10.91
N PHE A 665 -13.97 -22.77 -10.94
CA PHE A 665 -13.52 -23.63 -9.87
C PHE A 665 -13.30 -25.07 -10.32
N HIS A 666 -12.46 -25.78 -9.58
CA HIS A 666 -12.29 -27.22 -9.70
C HIS A 666 -11.93 -27.83 -8.34
N LEU A 667 -12.17 -29.14 -8.21
CA LEU A 667 -11.72 -29.91 -7.05
C LEU A 667 -10.38 -30.55 -7.36
N GLU A 668 -9.47 -30.47 -6.40
CA GLU A 668 -8.14 -31.06 -6.50
C GLU A 668 -7.90 -31.97 -5.31
N ARG A 669 -7.29 -33.14 -5.56
CA ARG A 669 -6.82 -34.03 -4.50
C ARG A 669 -5.33 -33.82 -4.31
N TYR A 670 -4.88 -33.79 -3.06
CA TYR A 670 -3.47 -33.56 -2.74
C TYR A 670 -3.04 -34.42 -1.54
N ALA A 671 -1.78 -34.86 -1.54
CA ALA A 671 -1.16 -35.58 -0.42
C ALA A 671 -0.33 -34.63 0.46
N ASP A 672 0.49 -33.77 -0.17
CA ASP A 672 1.39 -32.86 0.54
C ASP A 672 0.72 -31.49 0.80
N PRO A 673 0.42 -31.14 2.08
CA PRO A 673 -0.14 -29.82 2.41
C PRO A 673 0.83 -28.66 2.15
N THR A 674 2.12 -28.93 1.93
CA THR A 674 3.16 -27.93 1.66
C THR A 674 3.35 -27.61 0.18
N LYS A 675 2.70 -28.34 -0.75
CA LYS A 675 2.75 -28.06 -2.19
C LYS A 675 1.73 -26.98 -2.58
N PRO A 676 2.10 -25.91 -3.32
CA PRO A 676 1.12 -24.91 -3.79
C PRO A 676 0.14 -25.53 -4.77
N LEU A 677 -1.15 -25.15 -4.69
CA LEU A 677 -2.20 -25.60 -5.61
C LEU A 677 -2.57 -24.53 -6.65
N ILE A 678 -1.96 -23.34 -6.56
CA ILE A 678 -2.27 -22.20 -7.41
C ILE A 678 -0.97 -21.67 -8.01
N SER A 679 -0.95 -21.55 -9.33
CA SER A 679 0.16 -20.92 -10.07
C SER A 679 0.18 -19.41 -9.86
N ASN A 680 1.37 -18.81 -9.87
CA ASN A 680 1.57 -17.39 -9.65
C ASN A 680 2.49 -16.75 -10.71
N ASP A 681 2.57 -15.42 -10.73
CA ASP A 681 3.33 -14.67 -11.75
C ASP A 681 4.80 -15.09 -11.86
N VAL A 682 5.44 -15.50 -10.75
CA VAL A 682 6.83 -15.98 -10.78
C VAL A 682 6.95 -17.30 -11.52
N ASP A 683 5.98 -18.20 -11.36
CA ASP A 683 5.94 -19.48 -12.06
C ASP A 683 5.82 -19.25 -13.57
N ALA A 684 4.96 -18.30 -13.97
CA ALA A 684 4.82 -17.87 -15.36
C ALA A 684 6.10 -17.22 -15.92
N LEU A 685 6.81 -16.41 -15.13
CA LEU A 685 8.09 -15.82 -15.52
C LEU A 685 9.19 -16.88 -15.73
N LEU A 686 9.19 -17.93 -14.91
CA LEU A 686 10.15 -19.04 -15.01
C LEU A 686 9.84 -19.93 -16.23
N ALA A 687 8.57 -20.24 -16.47
CA ALA A 687 8.14 -21.01 -17.63
C ALA A 687 8.45 -20.32 -18.97
N ASN A 688 8.40 -18.98 -19.00
CA ASN A 688 8.72 -18.17 -20.19
C ASN A 688 10.22 -17.83 -20.33
N SER A 689 11.09 -18.41 -19.50
CA SER A 689 12.55 -18.20 -19.59
C SER A 689 13.14 -18.99 -20.78
N PRO A 690 14.13 -18.46 -21.52
CA PRO A 690 14.80 -19.22 -22.58
C PRO A 690 15.55 -20.46 -22.08
N ASP A 691 15.86 -20.52 -20.78
CA ASP A 691 16.45 -21.69 -20.11
C ASP A 691 15.40 -22.66 -19.56
N ALA A 692 14.11 -22.44 -19.84
CA ALA A 692 13.06 -23.34 -19.39
C ALA A 692 13.21 -24.70 -20.08
N PRO A 693 13.16 -25.82 -19.33
CA PRO A 693 13.15 -27.15 -19.94
C PRO A 693 11.98 -27.26 -20.90
N SER A 694 12.20 -27.87 -22.08
CA SER A 694 11.16 -28.10 -23.09
C SER A 694 9.91 -28.71 -22.45
N PRO A 695 8.69 -28.31 -22.89
CA PRO A 695 7.43 -28.72 -22.28
C PRO A 695 7.15 -30.24 -22.31
N GLU A 696 7.99 -31.02 -23.00
CA GLU A 696 7.91 -32.49 -23.05
C GLU A 696 8.42 -33.18 -21.76
N ASN A 697 9.12 -32.49 -20.85
CA ASN A 697 9.70 -33.11 -19.65
C ASN A 697 9.13 -32.61 -18.30
N THR A 698 8.03 -31.85 -18.28
CA THR A 698 7.43 -31.32 -17.03
C THR A 698 5.93 -31.55 -16.87
N ALA A 699 5.25 -32.13 -17.87
CA ALA A 699 3.91 -32.68 -17.71
C ALA A 699 4.00 -34.09 -17.08
N GLU A 700 4.56 -34.19 -15.87
CA GLU A 700 4.24 -35.33 -15.01
C GLU A 700 2.75 -35.19 -14.65
N SER A 701 1.90 -35.79 -15.47
CA SER A 701 0.60 -36.24 -14.99
C SER A 701 0.85 -37.02 -13.70
N PRO A 702 0.08 -36.81 -12.62
CA PRO A 702 0.32 -37.50 -11.36
C PRO A 702 0.44 -38.99 -11.67
N SER A 703 1.57 -39.58 -11.27
CA SER A 703 1.76 -41.02 -11.41
C SER A 703 0.56 -41.70 -10.73
N LYS A 704 0.06 -42.83 -11.27
CA LYS A 704 -1.10 -43.53 -10.69
C LYS A 704 -0.93 -43.78 -9.17
N GLN A 705 0.31 -43.89 -8.70
CA GLN A 705 0.69 -44.01 -7.29
C GLN A 705 0.39 -42.76 -6.42
N GLU A 706 0.49 -41.53 -6.94
CA GLU A 706 0.16 -40.31 -6.17
C GLU A 706 -1.36 -40.15 -5.97
N THR A 707 -2.15 -40.56 -6.94
CA THR A 707 -3.63 -40.56 -6.83
C THR A 707 -4.16 -41.54 -5.80
N GLU A 708 -3.45 -42.65 -5.56
CA GLU A 708 -3.79 -43.64 -4.54
C GLU A 708 -3.37 -43.22 -3.11
N GLN A 709 -2.42 -42.26 -2.98
CA GLN A 709 -1.95 -41.71 -1.70
C GLN A 709 -2.54 -40.34 -1.35
N ALA A 710 -3.37 -39.74 -2.20
CA ALA A 710 -3.96 -38.43 -1.97
C ALA A 710 -5.09 -38.48 -0.93
N SER A 711 -4.75 -38.22 0.33
CA SER A 711 -5.70 -38.20 1.45
C SER A 711 -6.63 -36.99 1.41
N TYR A 712 -6.16 -35.81 1.02
CA TYR A 712 -6.93 -34.58 1.20
C TYR A 712 -7.61 -34.07 -0.08
N ARG A 713 -8.74 -33.37 0.10
CA ARG A 713 -9.48 -32.65 -0.95
C ARG A 713 -9.37 -31.14 -0.76
N ALA A 714 -9.24 -30.40 -1.87
CA ALA A 714 -9.30 -28.94 -1.92
C ALA A 714 -10.26 -28.45 -3.00
N LEU A 715 -10.83 -27.27 -2.78
CA LEU A 715 -11.58 -26.51 -3.78
C LEU A 715 -10.73 -25.31 -4.20
N VAL A 716 -10.30 -25.30 -5.46
CA VAL A 716 -9.58 -24.18 -6.04
C VAL A 716 -10.57 -23.29 -6.78
N LEU A 717 -10.68 -22.03 -6.37
CA LEU A 717 -11.62 -21.04 -6.84
C LEU A 717 -10.86 -19.86 -7.45
N GLU A 718 -11.38 -19.33 -8.55
CA GLU A 718 -10.93 -18.07 -9.12
C GLU A 718 -12.13 -17.18 -9.43
N PHE A 719 -12.09 -15.91 -9.03
CA PHE A 719 -13.20 -14.98 -9.21
C PHE A 719 -12.76 -13.53 -9.09
N ASP A 720 -13.58 -12.62 -9.61
CA ASP A 720 -13.40 -11.18 -9.45
C ASP A 720 -14.30 -10.65 -8.35
N LEU A 721 -13.78 -9.67 -7.60
CA LEU A 721 -14.56 -8.82 -6.72
C LEU A 721 -14.33 -7.35 -7.06
N ASP A 722 -15.40 -6.56 -7.10
CA ASP A 722 -15.34 -5.10 -7.24
C ASP A 722 -14.57 -4.43 -6.10
N TYR A 723 -14.02 -3.25 -6.38
CA TYR A 723 -13.40 -2.40 -5.35
C TYR A 723 -14.32 -2.19 -4.15
N GLY A 724 -13.73 -2.23 -2.95
CA GLY A 724 -14.45 -2.12 -1.68
C GLY A 724 -15.04 -3.42 -1.15
N SER A 725 -14.90 -4.55 -1.86
CA SER A 725 -15.35 -5.87 -1.38
C SER A 725 -14.24 -6.65 -0.66
N ASP A 726 -14.59 -7.53 0.27
CA ASP A 726 -13.65 -8.37 1.03
C ASP A 726 -13.79 -9.85 0.66
N ALA A 727 -12.68 -10.47 0.22
CA ALA A 727 -12.64 -11.88 -0.16
C ALA A 727 -13.00 -12.84 0.98
N THR A 728 -12.61 -12.52 2.22
CA THR A 728 -12.92 -13.35 3.38
C THR A 728 -14.40 -13.32 3.73
N ILE A 729 -15.07 -12.18 3.51
CA ILE A 729 -16.52 -12.05 3.67
C ILE A 729 -17.26 -12.77 2.56
N ALA A 730 -16.77 -12.68 1.32
CA ALA A 730 -17.35 -13.42 0.20
C ALA A 730 -17.30 -14.94 0.45
N ILE A 731 -16.14 -15.46 0.90
CA ILE A 731 -15.95 -16.89 1.18
C ILE A 731 -16.67 -17.35 2.46
N ARG A 732 -16.82 -16.46 3.46
CA ARG A 732 -17.71 -16.70 4.61
C ARG A 732 -19.12 -17.06 4.17
N GLU A 733 -19.68 -16.36 3.18
CA GLU A 733 -21.02 -16.67 2.64
C GLU A 733 -21.06 -18.03 1.95
N LEU A 734 -20.00 -18.39 1.21
CA LEU A 734 -19.89 -19.68 0.51
C LEU A 734 -19.80 -20.86 1.50
N MET A 735 -18.94 -20.74 2.51
CA MET A 735 -18.64 -21.81 3.46
C MET A 735 -19.62 -21.85 4.64
N LYS A 736 -20.37 -20.77 4.88
CA LYS A 736 -21.15 -20.54 6.11
C LYS A 736 -20.32 -20.68 7.39
N GLN A 737 -19.03 -20.38 7.27
CA GLN A 737 -18.03 -20.47 8.32
C GLN A 737 -17.59 -19.05 8.72
N SER A 738 -17.26 -18.85 10.00
CA SER A 738 -16.75 -17.56 10.47
C SER A 738 -15.53 -17.09 9.67
N SER A 739 -15.50 -15.80 9.34
CA SER A 739 -14.37 -15.12 8.70
C SER A 739 -13.15 -14.94 9.61
N SER A 740 -13.22 -15.32 10.89
CA SER A 740 -12.12 -15.19 11.85
C SER A 740 -10.90 -16.01 11.44
N ALA A 741 -9.70 -15.45 11.65
CA ALA A 741 -8.45 -16.11 11.27
C ALA A 741 -8.18 -17.39 12.08
N HIS A 742 -8.61 -17.45 13.35
CA HIS A 742 -8.59 -18.68 14.16
C HIS A 742 -9.33 -19.83 13.47
N VAL A 743 -10.51 -19.56 12.91
CA VAL A 743 -11.33 -20.59 12.25
C VAL A 743 -10.75 -20.92 10.87
N ASN A 744 -10.25 -19.92 10.15
CA ASN A 744 -9.81 -20.10 8.77
C ASN A 744 -8.37 -20.64 8.63
N TRP A 745 -7.48 -20.47 9.61
CA TRP A 745 -6.05 -20.81 9.50
C TRP A 745 -5.63 -22.09 10.24
N GLN A 746 -6.55 -22.76 10.92
CA GLN A 746 -6.23 -23.99 11.64
C GLN A 746 -6.05 -25.17 10.69
N THR A 747 -4.89 -25.81 10.76
CA THR A 747 -4.74 -27.20 10.33
C THR A 747 -5.56 -28.10 11.25
N PRO A 748 -6.31 -29.08 10.72
CA PRO A 748 -6.82 -30.16 11.55
C PRO A 748 -5.64 -30.76 12.32
N SER A 749 -5.69 -30.77 13.65
CA SER A 749 -4.74 -31.54 14.44
C SER A 749 -4.97 -33.02 14.14
N VAL A 750 -3.90 -33.72 13.72
CA VAL A 750 -3.93 -35.15 13.42
C VAL A 750 -4.37 -35.99 14.64
N ASP A 751 -4.38 -35.40 15.85
CA ASP A 751 -4.75 -36.09 17.10
C ASP A 751 -6.24 -36.02 17.48
N ALA A 752 -7.10 -35.36 16.69
CA ALA A 752 -8.52 -35.20 17.05
C ALA A 752 -9.47 -36.28 16.49
N ALA A 753 -8.97 -37.22 15.68
CA ALA A 753 -9.78 -38.28 15.08
C ALA A 753 -9.89 -39.56 15.94
N GLY A 754 -9.36 -39.56 17.17
CA GLY A 754 -9.24 -40.76 17.99
C GLY A 754 -10.10 -40.86 19.25
N SER A 755 -10.96 -39.88 19.57
CA SER A 755 -11.63 -39.88 20.88
C SER A 755 -13.12 -39.53 20.86
N GLU A 756 -13.89 -40.09 19.93
CA GLU A 756 -15.35 -40.22 20.10
C GLU A 756 -15.85 -41.53 19.48
N ALA A 757 -15.43 -42.67 20.02
CA ALA A 757 -16.17 -43.93 19.88
C ALA A 757 -15.71 -44.94 20.95
N VAL A 758 -16.65 -45.76 21.41
CA VAL A 758 -16.49 -46.92 22.31
C VAL A 758 -16.55 -46.63 23.81
N LYS A 759 -17.78 -46.56 24.34
CA LYS A 759 -18.11 -47.06 25.68
C LYS A 759 -19.06 -48.26 25.55
N SER A 760 -18.53 -49.48 25.69
CA SER A 760 -19.29 -50.68 26.08
C SER A 760 -18.36 -51.87 26.37
N GLY A 761 -18.45 -52.46 27.57
CA GLY A 761 -17.82 -53.72 28.01
C GLY A 761 -16.34 -53.59 28.41
N GLY A 762 -15.79 -54.12 29.50
CA GLY A 762 -16.18 -55.21 30.39
C GLY A 762 -15.15 -56.36 30.30
N GLY A 763 -14.26 -56.51 31.30
CA GLY A 763 -13.25 -57.60 31.44
C GLY A 763 -11.81 -57.04 31.41
N SER A 764 -11.00 -57.01 32.48
CA SER A 764 -10.43 -58.03 33.39
C SER A 764 -9.08 -58.63 32.91
N PHE A 765 -8.08 -58.56 33.82
CA PHE A 765 -6.75 -59.22 33.86
C PHE A 765 -5.74 -58.86 32.76
N ALA A 766 -4.41 -58.87 32.94
CA ALA A 766 -3.44 -58.87 34.06
C ALA A 766 -2.03 -58.95 33.43
N ALA A 767 -1.00 -58.39 34.10
CA ALA A 767 0.44 -58.77 34.04
C ALA A 767 1.13 -58.65 32.65
N ASP A 768 2.42 -58.45 32.43
CA ASP A 768 3.69 -58.50 33.18
C ASP A 768 4.68 -57.60 32.37
N SER A 769 5.47 -56.71 32.97
CA SER A 769 6.77 -56.93 33.63
C SER A 769 7.99 -57.14 32.70
N SER A 770 9.13 -56.61 33.16
CA SER A 770 10.52 -56.68 32.67
C SER A 770 10.97 -55.56 31.70
N SER A 771 11.82 -54.58 32.02
CA SER A 771 13.01 -54.41 32.90
C SER A 771 14.37 -54.70 32.24
N SER A 772 15.14 -53.64 31.97
CA SER A 772 16.58 -53.48 32.27
C SER A 772 16.93 -52.02 31.92
N GLY A 773 17.39 -51.13 32.81
CA GLY A 773 18.54 -51.19 33.73
C GLY A 773 19.74 -50.59 32.97
N SER A 774 20.43 -49.50 33.35
CA SER A 774 20.82 -48.98 34.67
C SER A 774 21.39 -47.54 34.53
N LYS A 775 21.05 -46.59 35.44
CA LYS A 775 21.85 -45.96 36.55
C LYS A 775 23.08 -45.13 36.09
N ALA A 776 23.41 -43.93 36.62
CA ALA A 776 23.17 -43.20 37.89
C ALA A 776 23.40 -41.68 37.64
N GLY A 777 23.06 -40.69 38.47
CA GLY A 777 22.59 -40.63 39.86
C GLY A 777 22.10 -39.20 40.23
N ALA A 778 21.31 -39.15 41.31
CA ALA A 778 20.52 -38.03 41.86
C ALA A 778 21.35 -37.14 42.85
N PRO A 779 20.83 -36.14 43.62
CA PRO A 779 19.59 -36.16 44.46
C PRO A 779 18.70 -34.87 44.40
N SER A 780 17.37 -35.02 44.25
CA SER A 780 16.29 -34.87 45.26
C SER A 780 15.85 -33.46 45.67
N SER A 781 14.61 -33.09 45.33
CA SER A 781 13.57 -32.67 46.29
C SER A 781 12.20 -32.56 45.60
N GLN A 782 11.16 -32.81 46.39
CA GLN A 782 9.78 -33.18 46.02
C GLN A 782 8.96 -32.03 45.42
N ALA A 783 8.00 -32.34 44.53
CA ALA A 783 6.56 -32.07 44.75
C ALA A 783 5.70 -32.31 43.48
N ASN A 784 4.76 -33.24 43.62
CA ASN A 784 3.43 -33.38 42.99
C ASN A 784 3.15 -32.88 41.56
N LYS A 785 2.92 -33.87 40.68
CA LYS A 785 2.01 -33.78 39.54
C LYS A 785 0.56 -33.68 40.03
N GLY A 786 -0.19 -32.76 39.44
CA GLY A 786 -1.63 -32.65 39.55
C GLY A 786 -2.17 -31.88 38.35
N ASP A 787 -2.00 -32.44 37.15
CA ASP A 787 -2.47 -31.81 35.91
C ASP A 787 -3.96 -32.15 35.71
N ALA A 788 -4.80 -31.44 36.44
CA ALA A 788 -6.24 -31.49 36.28
C ALA A 788 -6.66 -30.47 35.22
N ARG A 789 -6.95 -30.95 33.99
CA ARG A 789 -7.74 -30.19 33.00
C ARG A 789 -9.09 -29.83 33.63
N LYS A 790 -9.20 -28.61 34.15
CA LYS A 790 -10.48 -28.01 34.55
C LYS A 790 -11.29 -27.70 33.30
N VAL A 791 -12.24 -28.57 32.98
CA VAL A 791 -13.42 -28.21 32.19
C VAL A 791 -14.26 -27.27 33.05
N ILE A 792 -14.10 -25.97 32.85
CA ILE A 792 -14.97 -24.97 33.49
C ILE A 792 -16.23 -24.85 32.63
N LYS A 793 -17.34 -25.39 33.15
CA LYS A 793 -18.69 -25.10 32.65
C LYS A 793 -18.89 -23.59 32.62
N ALA A 794 -19.23 -23.05 31.44
CA ALA A 794 -19.55 -21.64 31.25
C ALA A 794 -20.67 -21.21 32.21
N GLN A 795 -20.34 -20.35 33.17
CA GLN A 795 -21.36 -19.59 33.90
C GLN A 795 -21.84 -18.42 33.04
N LYS A 796 -23.16 -18.25 33.02
CA LYS A 796 -23.90 -17.23 32.28
C LYS A 796 -23.42 -15.81 32.65
N LYS A 797 -23.19 -15.00 31.60
CA LYS A 797 -23.33 -13.54 31.49
C LYS A 797 -22.86 -12.67 32.67
N THR A 798 -21.79 -11.91 32.41
CA THR A 798 -21.66 -10.52 32.88
C THR A 798 -21.58 -9.61 31.66
N GLN A 799 -22.75 -9.17 31.18
CA GLN A 799 -22.82 -7.89 30.48
C GLN A 799 -22.38 -6.84 31.49
N VAL A 800 -21.29 -6.14 31.21
CA VAL A 800 -20.97 -4.91 31.92
C VAL A 800 -22.02 -3.89 31.47
N ALA A 801 -23.09 -3.75 32.26
CA ALA A 801 -24.03 -2.66 32.15
C ALA A 801 -23.25 -1.36 32.46
N ILE A 802 -22.93 -0.60 31.42
CA ILE A 802 -22.42 0.76 31.56
C ILE A 802 -23.62 1.62 31.99
N GLY A 803 -23.53 2.14 33.21
CA GLY A 803 -24.62 2.85 33.89
C GLY A 803 -25.11 4.10 33.16
N ARG A 804 -26.42 4.33 33.29
CA ARG A 804 -27.14 5.55 32.92
C ARG A 804 -26.76 6.69 33.88
N PRO A 805 -26.50 7.93 33.42
CA PRO A 805 -26.47 9.09 34.28
C PRO A 805 -27.84 9.80 34.24
N GLY A 806 -28.46 9.96 35.41
CA GLY A 806 -29.68 10.76 35.54
C GLY A 806 -30.40 10.49 36.86
N PHE A 807 -29.90 11.04 37.96
CA PHE A 807 -30.72 11.32 39.15
C PHE A 807 -30.08 12.48 39.94
N SER A 808 -30.78 13.61 39.95
CA SER A 808 -30.51 14.76 40.82
C SER A 808 -30.86 14.41 42.26
N LEU A 809 -29.97 14.68 43.21
CA LEU A 809 -30.35 14.73 44.62
C LEU A 809 -30.36 16.19 45.07
N GLY A 810 -31.55 16.60 45.51
CA GLY A 810 -31.83 17.88 46.09
C GLY A 810 -31.16 18.07 47.44
N ARG A 811 -31.14 19.35 47.83
CA ARG A 811 -30.67 19.87 49.10
C ARG A 811 -31.35 19.20 50.30
N SER A 812 -30.53 18.83 51.28
CA SER A 812 -30.66 19.22 52.68
C SER A 812 -29.28 19.16 53.31
#